data_AF-A0A925IK58-F1
#
_entry.id   AF-A0A925IK58-F1
#
_cell.length_a   1.000
_cell.length_b   1.000
_cell.length_c   1.000
_cell.angle_alpha   90.00
_cell.angle_beta   90.00
_cell.angle_gamma   90.00
#
_symmetry.space_group_name_H-M   'P 1'
#
loop_
_entity.id
_entity.type
_entity.pdbx_description
1 polymer ?
#
loop_
_entity_poly.entity_id
_entity_poly.type
_entity_poly.pdbx_seq_one_letter_code
_entity_poly.pdbx_strand_id
1 'polypeptide(L)'
;MNDKKLINPEEDALAEIIKATTQEVNANPSFTTDLEKKLMNAYKPKTGFGLFSVKKIATTAGWVFGWAALAVMFIWIARTIAPQPQPAAADTPFPNVDFETATPENTTPNGEAYEWNGTTLYLNAPFPETPPEMKIYTTRDEVYATVEDVKALAAQFGMSAEIYEMAGDSGDTTDYLAVDGNQQLRVRSDRYFSYFPDYAGKVSTGVYNDNPNAEALIQEFMQTHGFNFEYRIEHSQLYGAYFALPLTSDGFALRHEHFKLNSMRFYFNKDSIEFVEASLLKYDETSTVGIISAQEAFAKLIDPVAANGPGVLMGMSSGSTEQESWRRIFPLDQTITYFGYMNSTGKSVTGGAPLITLDGYTVTGNIEGVTENMQNIFVEVTGQIHETNGFKTFEMQSWKIYDGYDEGYVGTIQREGDQVVINTLEGNKFILPDMPSDIQLPFENAYIMGVTQGNIFEWKSFDTRMSQGGGGGGGGGGQGFYKLNLTGILVPIPTLKSAQDSIGSEGTTYIVAEGDTLEKIAGDFGITVDAIMQANSFKDTLIYIGQTLVIPSTPSEQEIIGQQLEGLRGIYTVSIYRSANNAERIEYGLILNSDETTLPFMLLEGNDLDKLEKYHNRPVDIWGVIDRVDEDGRPIIKVERYEIPYPDMEIAIIQGTQENIEIDGNTAVLVTTNDGKKYIQLFPGGALMMDTDIDPTQPQLFIEGLLIPNETYAGYPAIRYFSGGFAFNPQDGSPMEYEITIDQPYIYDESENLAPEDYVPPTATVEKVELVYYIPDPRYATSELEIDQRYLQPAWLFHGHYSDGSEFEYIIQAVKDEFLLPELAPYTQPG
;
A
#
# COMPACT_ATOMS: atom_id res chain seq x y z
N MET A 1 -1.45 -4.11 63.26
CA MET A 1 -2.74 -4.28 63.93
C MET A 1 -3.78 -3.71 62.98
N ASN A 2 -4.57 -4.60 62.38
CA ASN A 2 -5.91 -4.40 61.77
C ASN A 2 -6.09 -3.29 60.73
N ASP A 3 -6.31 -3.67 59.47
CA ASP A 3 -7.63 -3.95 58.87
C ASP A 3 -8.47 -2.69 58.62
N LYS A 4 -8.71 -2.37 57.34
CA LYS A 4 -9.97 -2.77 56.71
C LYS A 4 -9.98 -2.50 55.21
N LYS A 5 -10.43 -3.54 54.51
CA LYS A 5 -10.91 -3.61 53.12
C LYS A 5 -12.06 -2.64 52.84
N LEU A 6 -12.11 -2.17 51.60
CA LEU A 6 -13.36 -1.99 50.85
C LEU A 6 -13.32 -2.94 49.65
N ILE A 7 -14.48 -3.53 49.34
CA ILE A 7 -14.74 -4.68 48.48
C ILE A 7 -15.36 -4.17 47.18
N ASN A 8 -15.10 -4.80 46.02
CA ASN A 8 -15.91 -4.62 44.80
C ASN A 8 -16.68 -5.94 44.49
N PRO A 9 -18.02 -5.94 44.30
CA PRO A 9 -18.86 -7.15 44.35
C PRO A 9 -19.01 -7.98 43.04
N GLU A 10 -18.29 -7.67 41.97
CA GLU A 10 -18.49 -8.34 40.67
C GLU A 10 -17.66 -9.63 40.49
N GLU A 11 -16.58 -9.81 41.25
CA GLU A 11 -15.74 -11.03 41.18
C GLU A 11 -16.42 -12.26 41.82
N ASP A 12 -17.30 -12.07 42.81
CA ASP A 12 -17.96 -13.17 43.52
C ASP A 12 -19.08 -13.82 42.69
N ALA A 13 -19.70 -13.09 41.75
CA ALA A 13 -20.73 -13.63 40.87
C ALA A 13 -20.13 -14.57 39.80
N LEU A 14 -18.96 -14.22 39.27
CA LEU A 14 -18.23 -15.05 38.31
C LEU A 14 -17.67 -16.32 38.95
N ALA A 15 -17.21 -16.21 40.21
CA ALA A 15 -16.70 -17.35 40.98
C ALA A 15 -17.80 -18.39 41.31
N GLU A 16 -19.04 -17.98 41.56
CA GLU A 16 -20.15 -18.91 41.78
C GLU A 16 -20.59 -19.64 40.49
N ILE A 17 -20.58 -18.96 39.34
CA ILE A 17 -20.93 -19.56 38.03
C ILE A 17 -19.89 -20.62 37.62
N ILE A 18 -18.59 -20.32 37.81
CA ILE A 18 -17.51 -21.27 37.53
C ILE A 18 -17.62 -22.50 38.43
N LYS A 19 -17.98 -22.31 39.71
CA LYS A 19 -18.11 -23.37 40.72
C LYS A 19 -19.35 -24.24 40.51
N ALA A 20 -20.45 -23.67 39.98
CA ALA A 20 -21.63 -24.42 39.58
C ALA A 20 -21.36 -25.29 38.33
N THR A 21 -20.57 -24.78 37.39
CA THR A 21 -20.22 -25.48 36.13
C THR A 21 -19.24 -26.64 36.36
N THR A 22 -18.40 -26.57 37.40
CA THR A 22 -17.45 -27.65 37.74
C THR A 22 -18.06 -28.82 38.51
N GLN A 23 -19.32 -28.74 38.97
CA GLN A 23 -19.96 -29.83 39.72
C GLN A 23 -20.66 -30.90 38.84
N GLU A 24 -20.70 -30.76 37.51
CA GLU A 24 -21.34 -31.75 36.62
C GLU A 24 -20.41 -32.60 35.74
N VAL A 25 -19.08 -32.54 35.87
CA VAL A 25 -18.19 -33.46 35.13
C VAL A 25 -17.22 -34.19 36.06
N ASN A 26 -17.62 -35.39 36.50
CA ASN A 26 -16.72 -36.34 37.16
C ASN A 26 -15.75 -36.96 36.15
N ALA A 27 -14.46 -36.64 36.26
CA ALA A 27 -13.40 -37.35 35.55
C ALA A 27 -13.31 -38.82 36.01
N ASN A 28 -13.17 -39.74 35.05
CA ASN A 28 -13.05 -41.17 35.28
C ASN A 28 -11.74 -41.51 36.04
N PRO A 29 -11.78 -42.06 37.26
CA PRO A 29 -10.59 -42.36 38.09
C PRO A 29 -9.62 -43.39 37.50
N SER A 30 -10.03 -44.11 36.46
CA SER A 30 -9.17 -45.07 35.75
C SER A 30 -8.20 -44.39 34.76
N PHE A 31 -8.51 -43.18 34.28
CA PHE A 31 -7.65 -42.44 33.35
C PHE A 31 -6.45 -41.79 34.04
N THR A 32 -6.66 -41.17 35.21
CA THR A 32 -5.60 -40.53 36.00
C THR A 32 -4.58 -41.54 36.55
N THR A 33 -5.04 -42.72 36.98
CA THR A 33 -4.16 -43.79 37.48
C THR A 33 -3.28 -44.41 36.37
N ASP A 34 -3.75 -44.44 35.11
CA ASP A 34 -2.99 -45.01 33.98
C ASP A 34 -1.97 -44.01 33.41
N LEU A 35 -2.27 -42.71 33.47
CA LEU A 35 -1.38 -41.63 33.06
C LEU A 35 -0.18 -41.48 34.03
N GLU A 36 -0.41 -41.58 35.34
CA GLU A 36 0.64 -41.47 36.36
C GLU A 36 1.65 -42.65 36.30
N LYS A 37 1.16 -43.87 36.00
CA LYS A 37 2.02 -45.06 35.79
C LYS A 37 2.88 -44.96 34.52
N LYS A 38 2.37 -44.33 33.45
CA LYS A 38 3.12 -44.11 32.20
C LYS A 38 4.20 -43.04 32.36
N LEU A 39 3.91 -41.97 33.11
CA LEU A 39 4.87 -40.90 33.42
C LEU A 39 6.02 -41.39 34.32
N MET A 40 5.75 -42.22 35.35
CA MET A 40 6.80 -42.77 36.22
C MET A 40 7.75 -43.77 35.54
N ASN A 41 7.31 -44.45 34.47
CA ASN A 41 8.15 -45.38 33.72
C ASN A 41 9.02 -44.68 32.66
N ALA A 42 8.64 -43.47 32.22
CA ALA A 42 9.34 -42.74 31.16
C ALA A 42 10.55 -41.92 31.65
N TYR A 43 10.68 -41.65 32.96
CA TYR A 43 11.80 -40.87 33.49
C TYR A 43 12.43 -41.49 34.76
N LYS A 44 13.64 -42.05 34.62
CA LYS A 44 14.65 -42.06 35.69
C LYS A 44 15.97 -41.48 35.18
N PRO A 45 16.54 -40.47 35.86
CA PRO A 45 17.81 -39.85 35.49
C PRO A 45 18.99 -40.72 35.92
N LYS A 46 20.09 -40.68 35.16
CA LYS A 46 21.40 -41.13 35.64
C LYS A 46 22.39 -39.96 35.65
N THR A 47 22.81 -39.65 36.86
CA THR A 47 23.94 -38.81 37.23
C THR A 47 25.28 -39.50 36.92
N GLY A 48 26.31 -38.70 36.62
CA GLY A 48 27.70 -38.97 37.00
C GLY A 48 28.60 -39.69 35.97
N PHE A 49 29.67 -39.00 35.60
CA PHE A 49 30.80 -39.40 34.74
C PHE A 49 31.39 -40.80 35.02
N GLY A 50 31.71 -41.53 33.94
CA GLY A 50 32.57 -42.72 33.95
C GLY A 50 33.09 -43.06 32.54
N LEU A 51 34.42 -43.08 32.41
CA LEU A 51 35.22 -43.19 31.18
C LEU A 51 34.80 -44.24 30.12
N PHE A 52 35.07 -43.86 28.87
CA PHE A 52 35.03 -44.55 27.58
C PHE A 52 35.21 -46.08 27.55
N SER A 53 34.43 -46.74 26.66
CA SER A 53 34.79 -48.02 26.04
C SER A 53 34.35 -48.06 24.56
N VAL A 54 35.32 -48.08 23.65
CA VAL A 54 35.20 -47.95 22.17
C VAL A 54 34.59 -49.20 21.50
N LYS A 55 34.11 -50.21 22.24
CA LYS A 55 33.67 -51.49 21.65
C LYS A 55 32.18 -51.63 21.35
N LYS A 56 31.35 -50.58 21.47
CA LYS A 56 29.90 -50.65 21.19
C LYS A 56 29.38 -49.74 20.06
N ILE A 57 30.24 -48.96 19.40
CA ILE A 57 29.82 -48.09 18.26
C ILE A 57 29.70 -48.87 16.94
N ALA A 58 30.23 -50.10 16.84
CA ALA A 58 30.27 -50.84 15.58
C ALA A 58 28.92 -51.42 15.12
N THR A 59 27.94 -51.63 16.01
CA THR A 59 26.67 -52.30 15.64
C THR A 59 25.51 -51.36 15.32
N THR A 60 25.54 -50.10 15.77
CA THR A 60 24.45 -49.13 15.50
C THR A 60 24.76 -48.26 14.28
N ALA A 61 26.03 -47.92 14.04
CA ALA A 61 26.45 -47.21 12.82
C ALA A 61 26.24 -48.05 11.55
N GLY A 62 26.36 -49.38 11.65
CA GLY A 62 26.13 -50.29 10.51
C GLY A 62 24.68 -50.34 10.04
N TRP A 63 23.70 -50.16 10.94
CA TRP A 63 22.29 -50.10 10.57
C TRP A 63 21.91 -48.77 9.91
N VAL A 64 22.45 -47.65 10.40
CA VAL A 64 22.22 -46.33 9.81
C VAL A 64 22.87 -46.22 8.43
N PHE A 65 24.11 -46.72 8.26
CA PHE A 65 24.74 -46.82 6.95
C PHE A 65 24.02 -47.79 6.02
N GLY A 66 23.48 -48.90 6.54
CA GLY A 66 22.69 -49.85 5.77
C GLY A 66 21.40 -49.24 5.22
N TRP A 67 20.68 -48.46 6.03
CA TRP A 67 19.46 -47.76 5.61
C TRP A 67 19.75 -46.59 4.65
N ALA A 68 20.82 -45.83 4.89
CA ALA A 68 21.23 -44.77 3.97
C ALA A 68 21.67 -45.33 2.61
N ALA A 69 22.42 -46.44 2.59
CA ALA A 69 22.82 -47.10 1.34
C ALA A 69 21.62 -47.72 0.60
N LEU A 70 20.64 -48.26 1.32
CA LEU A 70 19.38 -48.73 0.72
C LEU A 70 18.55 -47.58 0.15
N ALA A 71 18.46 -46.44 0.83
CA ALA A 71 17.75 -45.27 0.32
C ALA A 71 18.40 -44.72 -0.95
N VAL A 72 19.73 -44.59 -0.97
CA VAL A 72 20.48 -44.18 -2.18
C VAL A 72 20.30 -45.18 -3.31
N MET A 73 20.30 -46.49 -3.01
CA MET A 73 20.07 -47.53 -4.02
C MET A 73 18.63 -47.50 -4.56
N PHE A 74 17.61 -47.26 -3.73
CA PHE A 74 16.23 -47.09 -4.17
C PHE A 74 16.03 -45.83 -5.01
N ILE A 75 16.68 -44.71 -4.67
CA ILE A 75 16.67 -43.48 -5.46
C ILE A 75 17.36 -43.70 -6.82
N TRP A 76 18.48 -44.43 -6.84
CA TRP A 76 19.19 -44.77 -8.08
C TRP A 76 18.39 -45.74 -8.97
N ILE A 77 17.72 -46.73 -8.38
CA ILE A 77 16.81 -47.65 -9.09
C ILE A 77 15.57 -46.91 -9.62
N ALA A 78 14.97 -46.00 -8.83
CA ALA A 78 13.85 -45.17 -9.28
C ALA A 78 14.26 -44.26 -10.47
N ARG A 79 15.45 -43.67 -10.45
CA ARG A 79 15.99 -42.84 -11.55
C ARG A 79 16.41 -43.63 -12.80
N THR A 80 16.74 -44.91 -12.66
CA THR A 80 17.15 -45.77 -13.81
C THR A 80 15.99 -46.54 -14.44
N ILE A 81 14.86 -46.68 -13.74
CA ILE A 81 13.64 -47.34 -14.25
C ILE A 81 12.54 -46.34 -14.61
N ALA A 82 12.57 -45.10 -14.08
CA ALA A 82 11.68 -44.04 -14.54
C ALA A 82 11.99 -43.74 -16.02
N PRO A 83 11.03 -43.92 -16.94
CA PRO A 83 11.23 -43.50 -18.32
C PRO A 83 11.50 -41.98 -18.32
N GLN A 84 12.43 -41.53 -19.16
CA GLN A 84 12.59 -40.11 -19.48
C GLN A 84 11.22 -39.53 -19.83
N PRO A 85 10.84 -38.33 -19.33
CA PRO A 85 9.55 -37.74 -19.66
C PRO A 85 9.45 -37.62 -21.18
N GLN A 86 8.56 -38.41 -21.78
CA GLN A 86 8.08 -38.11 -23.13
C GLN A 86 7.11 -36.94 -22.99
N PRO A 87 7.19 -35.91 -23.86
CA PRO A 87 6.15 -34.90 -23.92
C PRO A 87 4.80 -35.60 -24.07
N ALA A 88 3.79 -35.10 -23.36
CA ALA A 88 2.44 -35.63 -23.45
C ALA A 88 2.03 -35.70 -24.94
N ALA A 89 1.51 -36.85 -25.36
CA ALA A 89 0.99 -37.00 -26.70
C ALA A 89 -0.10 -35.93 -26.94
N ALA A 90 -0.04 -35.27 -28.09
CA ALA A 90 -0.84 -34.11 -28.48
C ALA A 90 -2.38 -34.30 -28.52
N ASP A 91 -2.90 -35.44 -28.06
CA ASP A 91 -4.29 -35.86 -28.29
C ASP A 91 -5.01 -36.30 -27.00
N THR A 92 -4.78 -35.65 -25.85
CA THR A 92 -5.69 -35.79 -24.71
C THR A 92 -6.76 -34.70 -24.81
N PRO A 93 -8.01 -34.99 -25.19
CA PRO A 93 -9.01 -33.96 -25.41
C PRO A 93 -9.66 -33.60 -24.08
N PHE A 94 -9.32 -32.42 -23.55
CA PHE A 94 -10.11 -31.67 -22.58
C PHE A 94 -10.32 -30.27 -23.15
N PRO A 95 -11.45 -29.61 -22.85
CA PRO A 95 -11.95 -28.52 -23.66
C PRO A 95 -10.92 -27.39 -23.69
N ASN A 96 -10.25 -27.24 -24.85
CA ASN A 96 -9.80 -25.94 -25.31
C ASN A 96 -11.06 -25.08 -25.36
N VAL A 97 -11.28 -24.27 -24.34
CA VAL A 97 -11.84 -22.96 -24.62
C VAL A 97 -10.65 -22.21 -25.21
N ASP A 98 -10.61 -22.12 -26.54
CA ASP A 98 -9.67 -21.25 -27.23
C ASP A 98 -9.94 -19.84 -26.71
N PHE A 99 -9.11 -19.37 -25.78
CA PHE A 99 -8.95 -17.94 -25.56
C PHE A 99 -7.92 -17.52 -26.59
N GLU A 100 -8.37 -16.78 -27.60
CA GLU A 100 -7.45 -16.04 -28.45
C GLU A 100 -6.60 -15.17 -27.52
N THR A 101 -5.33 -15.53 -27.37
CA THR A 101 -4.30 -14.61 -26.91
C THR A 101 -4.15 -13.58 -28.02
N ALA A 102 -5.01 -12.56 -27.97
CA ALA A 102 -4.84 -11.39 -28.80
C ALA A 102 -3.55 -10.69 -28.33
N THR A 103 -2.47 -10.85 -29.09
CA THR A 103 -1.49 -9.77 -29.23
C THR A 103 -2.26 -8.49 -29.54
N PRO A 104 -1.91 -7.33 -28.96
CA PRO A 104 -2.56 -6.06 -29.28
C PRO A 104 -2.18 -5.69 -30.72
N GLU A 105 -2.91 -6.24 -31.70
CA GLU A 105 -3.08 -5.55 -32.96
C GLU A 105 -3.79 -4.25 -32.60
N ASN A 106 -3.28 -3.11 -33.08
CA ASN A 106 -3.99 -1.82 -33.04
C ASN A 106 -5.43 -2.04 -33.55
N THR A 107 -6.37 -2.31 -32.63
CA THR A 107 -7.77 -2.58 -32.93
C THR A 107 -8.36 -1.23 -33.28
N THR A 108 -8.50 -0.98 -34.58
CA THR A 108 -9.26 0.19 -35.03
C THR A 108 -10.65 0.10 -34.40
N PRO A 109 -11.15 1.14 -33.71
CA PRO A 109 -12.43 1.08 -33.05
C PRO A 109 -13.55 0.74 -34.04
N ASN A 110 -14.21 -0.41 -33.86
CA ASN A 110 -15.30 -0.89 -34.72
C ASN A 110 -16.64 -1.00 -33.96
N GLY A 111 -16.65 -0.64 -32.68
CA GLY A 111 -17.80 -0.66 -31.78
C GLY A 111 -18.60 0.63 -31.74
N GLU A 112 -19.66 0.64 -30.94
CA GLU A 112 -20.45 1.84 -30.67
C GLU A 112 -19.62 2.85 -29.85
N ALA A 113 -19.74 4.13 -30.19
CA ALA A 113 -19.00 5.23 -29.58
C ALA A 113 -19.87 5.95 -28.53
N TYR A 114 -19.30 6.20 -27.36
CA TYR A 114 -19.92 6.86 -26.23
C TYR A 114 -19.05 8.04 -25.78
N GLU A 115 -19.68 9.12 -25.33
CA GLU A 115 -18.97 10.21 -24.64
C GLU A 115 -18.62 9.72 -23.23
N TRP A 116 -17.39 9.96 -22.81
CA TRP A 116 -16.87 9.42 -21.57
C TRP A 116 -15.68 10.24 -21.08
N ASN A 117 -15.84 10.95 -19.96
CA ASN A 117 -14.78 11.74 -19.32
C ASN A 117 -14.02 12.68 -20.29
N GLY A 118 -14.73 13.36 -21.19
CA GLY A 118 -14.11 14.27 -22.16
C GLY A 118 -13.39 13.57 -23.32
N THR A 119 -13.48 12.24 -23.43
CA THR A 119 -13.01 11.43 -24.57
C THR A 119 -14.11 10.55 -25.16
N THR A 120 -13.75 9.75 -26.16
CA THR A 120 -14.62 8.74 -26.76
C THR A 120 -14.27 7.36 -26.24
N LEU A 121 -15.25 6.67 -25.65
CA LEU A 121 -15.17 5.27 -25.28
C LEU A 121 -15.87 4.40 -26.35
N TYR A 122 -15.16 3.41 -26.87
CA TYR A 122 -15.71 2.42 -27.80
C TYR A 122 -15.98 1.10 -27.08
N LEU A 123 -17.17 0.53 -27.26
CA LEU A 123 -17.49 -0.81 -26.77
C LEU A 123 -17.27 -1.84 -27.88
N ASN A 124 -16.14 -2.56 -27.84
CA ASN A 124 -15.80 -3.63 -28.79
C ASN A 124 -16.12 -5.05 -28.26
N ALA A 125 -16.67 -5.16 -27.05
CA ALA A 125 -17.07 -6.42 -26.43
C ALA A 125 -18.59 -6.57 -26.35
N PRO A 126 -19.16 -7.76 -26.64
CA PRO A 126 -20.57 -8.01 -26.38
C PRO A 126 -20.84 -8.08 -24.87
N PHE A 127 -22.02 -7.66 -24.44
CA PHE A 127 -22.46 -7.89 -23.06
C PHE A 127 -22.71 -9.38 -22.80
N PRO A 128 -22.11 -9.97 -21.76
CA PRO A 128 -22.36 -11.36 -21.39
C PRO A 128 -23.77 -11.57 -20.85
N GLU A 129 -24.25 -12.82 -20.91
CA GLU A 129 -25.51 -13.20 -20.25
C GLU A 129 -25.43 -12.95 -18.74
N THR A 130 -26.48 -12.36 -18.17
CA THR A 130 -26.54 -12.00 -16.75
C THR A 130 -27.24 -13.10 -15.95
N PRO A 131 -26.55 -13.76 -14.99
CA PRO A 131 -27.21 -14.62 -14.02
C PRO A 131 -28.27 -13.82 -13.23
N PRO A 132 -29.46 -14.39 -12.94
CA PRO A 132 -30.48 -13.68 -12.19
C PRO A 132 -30.08 -13.42 -10.73
N GLU A 133 -29.24 -14.29 -10.18
CA GLU A 133 -28.70 -14.24 -8.84
C GLU A 133 -27.24 -14.70 -8.84
N MET A 134 -26.45 -14.15 -7.92
CA MET A 134 -25.06 -14.55 -7.65
C MET A 134 -24.93 -14.93 -6.19
N LYS A 135 -23.98 -15.82 -5.89
CA LYS A 135 -23.63 -16.15 -4.51
C LYS A 135 -22.98 -14.95 -3.82
N ILE A 136 -23.05 -14.91 -2.51
CA ILE A 136 -22.25 -14.04 -1.67
C ILE A 136 -21.41 -14.92 -0.77
N TYR A 137 -20.13 -14.55 -0.65
CA TYR A 137 -19.20 -15.24 0.21
C TYR A 137 -18.72 -14.30 1.31
N THR A 138 -18.47 -14.84 2.50
CA THR A 138 -17.74 -14.13 3.57
C THR A 138 -16.35 -14.69 3.68
N THR A 139 -15.39 -13.83 3.99
CA THR A 139 -14.06 -14.29 4.39
C THR A 139 -14.14 -14.95 5.77
N ARG A 140 -13.41 -16.05 5.99
CA ARG A 140 -13.28 -16.65 7.33
C ARG A 140 -12.33 -15.83 8.21
N ASP A 141 -12.48 -15.94 9.53
CA ASP A 141 -11.59 -15.33 10.51
C ASP A 141 -10.11 -15.50 10.12
N GLU A 142 -9.40 -14.38 10.00
CA GLU A 142 -7.95 -14.38 9.83
C GLU A 142 -7.30 -14.80 11.16
N VAL A 143 -7.09 -16.10 11.34
CA VAL A 143 -6.24 -16.61 12.42
C VAL A 143 -4.82 -16.18 12.12
N TYR A 144 -4.20 -15.42 13.02
CA TYR A 144 -2.82 -14.98 12.85
C TYR A 144 -1.88 -16.15 12.50
N ALA A 145 -0.89 -15.88 11.65
CA ALA A 145 0.14 -16.84 11.31
C ALA A 145 0.89 -17.30 12.57
N THR A 146 1.09 -18.61 12.69
CA THR A 146 1.94 -19.21 13.73
C THR A 146 3.27 -19.66 13.14
N VAL A 147 4.29 -19.82 13.99
CA VAL A 147 5.59 -20.39 13.59
C VAL A 147 5.41 -21.76 12.92
N GLU A 148 4.46 -22.57 13.38
CA GLU A 148 4.12 -23.87 12.80
C GLU A 148 3.55 -23.75 11.38
N ASP A 149 2.71 -22.74 11.12
CA ASP A 149 2.21 -22.46 9.77
C ASP A 149 3.37 -22.09 8.82
N VAL A 150 4.30 -21.26 9.30
CA VAL A 150 5.48 -20.84 8.54
C VAL A 150 6.38 -22.03 8.22
N LYS A 151 6.60 -22.94 9.18
CA LYS A 151 7.35 -24.19 8.94
C LYS A 151 6.69 -25.08 7.90
N ALA A 152 5.36 -25.22 7.96
CA ALA A 152 4.62 -26.03 7.01
C ALA A 152 4.70 -25.44 5.59
N LEU A 153 4.57 -24.12 5.46
CA LEU A 153 4.66 -23.42 4.19
C LEU A 153 6.09 -23.45 3.63
N ALA A 154 7.12 -23.23 4.45
CA ALA A 154 8.51 -23.37 4.05
C ALA A 154 8.81 -24.79 3.53
N ALA A 155 8.29 -25.82 4.20
CA ALA A 155 8.42 -27.20 3.76
C ALA A 155 7.69 -27.48 2.42
N GLN A 156 6.56 -26.82 2.17
CA GLN A 156 5.84 -26.87 0.88
C GLN A 156 6.67 -26.27 -0.26
N PHE A 157 7.51 -25.27 0.04
CA PHE A 157 8.52 -24.74 -0.88
C PHE A 157 9.82 -25.57 -0.94
N GLY A 158 9.91 -26.67 -0.20
CA GLY A 158 11.11 -27.51 -0.16
C GLY A 158 12.27 -26.89 0.63
N MET A 159 12.00 -25.85 1.43
CA MET A 159 13.01 -25.14 2.21
C MET A 159 13.33 -25.88 3.51
N SER A 160 14.62 -25.94 3.86
CA SER A 160 15.12 -26.31 5.18
C SER A 160 15.43 -25.06 6.02
N ALA A 161 14.42 -24.19 6.15
CA ALA A 161 14.61 -22.82 6.62
C ALA A 161 14.81 -22.68 8.13
N GLU A 162 15.64 -21.70 8.51
CA GLU A 162 15.58 -21.07 9.84
C GLU A 162 14.54 -19.94 9.84
N ILE A 163 13.85 -19.76 10.96
CA ILE A 163 12.71 -18.83 11.06
C ILE A 163 13.01 -17.72 12.04
N TYR A 164 12.72 -16.48 11.64
CA TYR A 164 12.95 -15.26 12.40
C TYR A 164 11.63 -14.52 12.61
N GLU A 165 11.46 -13.93 13.79
CA GLU A 165 10.36 -13.01 14.09
C GLU A 165 10.75 -11.59 13.67
N MET A 166 9.78 -10.86 13.16
CA MET A 166 9.89 -9.45 12.78
C MET A 166 8.65 -8.69 13.24
N ALA A 167 8.82 -7.39 13.50
CA ALA A 167 7.67 -6.52 13.73
C ALA A 167 6.77 -6.54 12.49
N GLY A 168 5.47 -6.75 12.68
CA GLY A 168 4.52 -6.79 11.58
C GLY A 168 4.15 -5.42 11.05
N ASP A 169 3.60 -5.40 9.84
CA ASP A 169 3.20 -4.15 9.14
C ASP A 169 2.05 -3.40 9.85
N SER A 170 1.35 -4.04 10.79
CA SER A 170 0.34 -3.44 11.66
C SER A 170 0.80 -3.45 13.12
N GLY A 171 0.51 -2.37 13.87
CA GLY A 171 0.88 -2.23 15.29
C GLY A 171 0.49 -3.45 16.12
N ASP A 172 1.40 -3.89 17.00
CA ASP A 172 1.32 -5.09 17.86
C ASP A 172 1.25 -6.46 17.16
N THR A 173 1.51 -6.55 15.85
CA THR A 173 1.56 -7.85 15.14
C THR A 173 2.98 -8.39 14.94
N THR A 174 3.09 -9.70 14.75
CA THR A 174 4.37 -10.40 14.49
C THR A 174 4.31 -11.06 13.12
N ASP A 175 5.27 -10.71 12.28
CA ASP A 175 5.53 -11.37 11.01
C ASP A 175 6.68 -12.36 11.17
N TYR A 176 6.81 -13.25 10.20
CA TYR A 176 7.86 -14.26 10.18
C TYR A 176 8.63 -14.23 8.88
N LEU A 177 9.92 -14.48 8.97
CA LEU A 177 10.81 -14.65 7.83
C LEU A 177 11.49 -16.01 7.93
N ALA A 178 11.20 -16.89 6.98
CA ALA A 178 11.88 -18.16 6.80
C ALA A 178 12.97 -18.03 5.73
N VAL A 179 14.21 -18.41 6.07
CA VAL A 179 15.39 -18.25 5.21
C VAL A 179 16.11 -19.57 5.04
N ASP A 180 16.41 -19.93 3.80
CA ASP A 180 17.26 -21.06 3.42
C ASP A 180 18.23 -20.61 2.31
N GLY A 181 19.47 -20.28 2.69
CA GLY A 181 20.40 -19.58 1.78
C GLY A 181 19.81 -18.26 1.27
N ASN A 182 19.84 -18.03 -0.04
CA ASN A 182 19.22 -16.86 -0.68
C ASN A 182 17.71 -17.01 -0.94
N GLN A 183 17.08 -18.14 -0.60
CA GLN A 183 15.62 -18.24 -0.63
C GLN A 183 15.01 -17.59 0.60
N GLN A 184 13.95 -16.82 0.38
CA GLN A 184 13.22 -16.16 1.45
C GLN A 184 11.73 -16.39 1.31
N LEU A 185 11.08 -16.68 2.43
CA LEU A 185 9.64 -16.73 2.55
C LEU A 185 9.25 -15.82 3.71
N ARG A 186 8.67 -14.65 3.40
CA ARG A 186 8.04 -13.79 4.41
C ARG A 186 6.59 -14.22 4.56
N VAL A 187 6.14 -14.37 5.79
CA VAL A 187 4.75 -14.67 6.14
C VAL A 187 4.30 -13.61 7.13
N ARG A 188 3.34 -12.80 6.71
CA ARG A 188 2.73 -11.78 7.54
C ARG A 188 1.77 -12.39 8.55
N SER A 189 1.47 -11.62 9.59
CA SER A 189 0.50 -11.99 10.62
C SER A 189 -0.87 -12.36 10.04
N ASP A 190 -1.32 -11.72 8.97
CA ASP A 190 -2.56 -12.02 8.22
C ASP A 190 -2.45 -13.21 7.24
N ARG A 191 -1.37 -13.99 7.31
CA ARG A 191 -1.05 -15.12 6.41
C ARG A 191 -0.83 -14.76 4.94
N TYR A 192 -0.75 -13.48 4.60
CA TYR A 192 -0.15 -13.07 3.34
C TYR A 192 1.30 -13.55 3.33
N PHE A 193 1.75 -14.13 2.23
CA PHE A 193 3.14 -14.52 2.10
C PHE A 193 3.75 -14.02 0.82
N SER A 194 5.06 -13.83 0.88
CA SER A 194 5.88 -13.44 -0.24
C SER A 194 7.08 -14.38 -0.30
N TYR A 195 7.27 -15.03 -1.44
CA TYR A 195 8.27 -16.07 -1.68
C TYR A 195 9.24 -15.64 -2.77
N PHE A 196 10.52 -15.71 -2.46
CA PHE A 196 11.62 -15.37 -3.33
C PHE A 196 12.51 -16.60 -3.56
N PRO A 197 12.46 -17.20 -4.77
CA PRO A 197 13.36 -18.29 -5.16
C PRO A 197 14.85 -17.91 -5.15
N ASP A 198 15.18 -16.64 -5.40
CA ASP A 198 16.52 -16.07 -5.27
C ASP A 198 16.43 -14.59 -4.88
N TYR A 199 16.41 -14.30 -3.58
CA TYR A 199 16.30 -12.93 -3.07
C TYR A 199 17.53 -12.08 -3.41
N ALA A 200 18.72 -12.68 -3.51
CA ALA A 200 19.95 -12.00 -3.90
C ALA A 200 20.02 -11.72 -5.41
N GLY A 201 19.23 -12.44 -6.21
CA GLY A 201 19.04 -12.23 -7.64
C GLY A 201 17.97 -11.19 -7.98
N LYS A 202 17.17 -10.75 -7.00
CA LYS A 202 16.09 -9.78 -7.20
C LYS A 202 16.62 -8.49 -7.84
N VAL A 203 15.90 -7.96 -8.83
CA VAL A 203 16.18 -6.65 -9.43
C VAL A 203 15.22 -5.62 -8.83
N SER A 204 15.78 -4.57 -8.22
CA SER A 204 15.03 -3.58 -7.43
C SER A 204 14.29 -2.52 -8.27
N THR A 205 13.89 -2.85 -9.51
CA THR A 205 13.31 -1.84 -10.42
C THR A 205 11.79 -1.80 -10.41
N GLY A 206 11.11 -2.75 -9.75
CA GLY A 206 9.65 -2.72 -9.58
C GLY A 206 8.85 -2.80 -10.89
N VAL A 207 9.53 -3.02 -12.02
CA VAL A 207 8.95 -3.15 -13.35
C VAL A 207 9.35 -4.49 -13.90
N TYR A 208 8.34 -5.23 -14.33
CA TYR A 208 8.42 -6.65 -14.59
C TYR A 208 7.94 -6.89 -16.03
N ASN A 209 8.64 -7.76 -16.72
CA ASN A 209 8.51 -7.91 -18.16
C ASN A 209 7.54 -9.02 -18.54
N ASP A 210 6.99 -8.92 -19.75
CA ASP A 210 6.30 -10.01 -20.40
C ASP A 210 7.21 -11.23 -20.49
N ASN A 211 6.69 -12.40 -20.06
CA ASN A 211 7.40 -13.66 -20.18
C ASN A 211 6.57 -14.61 -21.04
N PRO A 212 7.07 -15.03 -22.23
CA PRO A 212 6.32 -15.91 -23.14
C PRO A 212 6.08 -17.31 -22.58
N ASN A 213 6.76 -17.67 -21.48
CA ASN A 213 6.60 -18.93 -20.78
C ASN A 213 5.89 -18.78 -19.42
N ALA A 214 5.37 -17.58 -19.08
CA ALA A 214 4.77 -17.29 -17.78
C ALA A 214 3.70 -18.32 -17.40
N GLU A 215 2.74 -18.60 -18.27
CA GLU A 215 1.65 -19.53 -17.97
C GLU A 215 2.16 -20.94 -17.62
N ALA A 216 3.11 -21.46 -18.38
CA ALA A 216 3.69 -22.79 -18.14
C ALA A 216 4.45 -22.84 -16.81
N LEU A 217 5.22 -21.78 -16.50
CA LEU A 217 5.96 -21.66 -15.25
C LEU A 217 5.02 -21.54 -14.04
N ILE A 218 3.92 -20.79 -14.15
CA ILE A 218 2.89 -20.71 -13.10
C ILE A 218 2.27 -22.09 -12.89
N GLN A 219 1.86 -22.78 -13.95
CA GLN A 219 1.25 -24.11 -13.81
C GLN A 219 2.19 -25.12 -13.15
N GLU A 220 3.47 -25.14 -13.55
CA GLU A 220 4.49 -25.98 -12.94
C GLU A 220 4.71 -25.62 -11.46
N PHE A 221 4.77 -24.33 -11.13
CA PHE A 221 4.90 -23.86 -9.75
C PHE A 221 3.71 -24.29 -8.89
N MET A 222 2.49 -24.07 -9.38
CA MET A 222 1.25 -24.44 -8.70
C MET A 222 1.21 -25.94 -8.40
N GLN A 223 1.57 -26.77 -9.39
CA GLN A 223 1.63 -28.22 -9.23
C GLN A 223 2.73 -28.68 -8.27
N THR A 224 3.95 -28.16 -8.43
CA THR A 224 5.13 -28.58 -7.67
C THR A 224 5.00 -28.24 -6.19
N HIS A 225 4.39 -27.10 -5.89
CA HIS A 225 4.13 -26.67 -4.53
C HIS A 225 2.76 -27.10 -4.01
N GLY A 226 1.97 -27.88 -4.76
CA GLY A 226 0.73 -28.49 -4.25
C GLY A 226 -0.43 -27.53 -4.04
N PHE A 227 -0.50 -26.43 -4.80
CA PHE A 227 -1.67 -25.54 -4.85
C PHE A 227 -2.75 -26.14 -5.75
N ASN A 228 -3.81 -26.68 -5.13
CA ASN A 228 -4.80 -27.56 -5.79
C ASN A 228 -6.20 -26.94 -5.96
N PHE A 229 -6.33 -25.61 -6.01
CA PHE A 229 -7.60 -24.94 -6.28
C PHE A 229 -7.77 -24.66 -7.78
N GLU A 230 -9.01 -24.46 -8.25
CA GLU A 230 -9.25 -24.00 -9.62
C GLU A 230 -8.88 -22.53 -9.74
N TYR A 231 -8.15 -22.18 -10.80
CA TYR A 231 -7.70 -20.81 -11.05
C TYR A 231 -7.69 -20.49 -12.54
N ARG A 232 -7.70 -19.20 -12.84
CA ARG A 232 -7.44 -18.63 -14.17
C ARG A 232 -6.13 -17.85 -14.12
N ILE A 233 -5.30 -18.02 -15.15
CA ILE A 233 -4.11 -17.18 -15.32
C ILE A 233 -4.50 -15.93 -16.09
N GLU A 234 -4.03 -14.79 -15.63
CA GLU A 234 -4.16 -13.53 -16.34
C GLU A 234 -2.86 -12.73 -16.30
N HIS A 235 -2.62 -11.97 -17.35
CA HIS A 235 -1.56 -10.97 -17.38
C HIS A 235 -2.18 -9.58 -17.21
N SER A 236 -1.53 -8.71 -16.45
CA SER A 236 -1.91 -7.30 -16.37
C SER A 236 -0.66 -6.44 -16.56
N GLN A 237 -0.67 -5.62 -17.62
CA GLN A 237 0.39 -4.65 -17.87
C GLN A 237 0.35 -3.56 -16.80
N LEU A 238 -0.84 -3.25 -16.29
CA LEU A 238 -1.02 -2.33 -15.18
C LEU A 238 -0.18 -2.71 -13.95
N TYR A 239 -0.15 -3.99 -13.61
CA TYR A 239 0.58 -4.47 -12.44
C TYR A 239 1.97 -5.01 -12.77
N GLY A 240 2.36 -5.04 -14.05
CA GLY A 240 3.56 -5.75 -14.51
C GLY A 240 3.60 -7.17 -13.95
N ALA A 241 2.49 -7.91 -13.99
CA ALA A 241 2.46 -9.19 -13.30
C ALA A 241 1.47 -10.15 -13.90
N TYR A 242 1.74 -11.43 -13.66
CA TYR A 242 0.79 -12.49 -13.94
C TYR A 242 0.10 -12.90 -12.66
N PHE A 243 -1.17 -13.26 -12.77
CA PHE A 243 -2.02 -13.62 -11.64
C PHE A 243 -2.54 -15.03 -11.87
N ALA A 244 -2.45 -15.90 -10.86
CA ALA A 244 -3.34 -17.04 -10.72
C ALA A 244 -4.52 -16.61 -9.85
N LEU A 245 -5.63 -16.26 -10.50
CA LEU A 245 -6.87 -15.83 -9.87
C LEU A 245 -7.68 -17.07 -9.46
N PRO A 246 -7.93 -17.32 -8.16
CA PRO A 246 -8.78 -18.42 -7.74
C PRO A 246 -10.19 -18.25 -8.30
N LEU A 247 -10.82 -19.37 -8.67
CA LEU A 247 -12.21 -19.42 -9.08
C LEU A 247 -13.10 -19.75 -7.88
N THR A 248 -14.24 -19.08 -7.80
CA THR A 248 -15.31 -19.43 -6.87
C THR A 248 -15.99 -20.74 -7.29
N SER A 249 -16.82 -21.30 -6.40
CA SER A 249 -17.54 -22.56 -6.67
C SER A 249 -18.48 -22.50 -7.87
N ASP A 250 -18.89 -21.29 -8.26
CA ASP A 250 -19.71 -20.96 -9.43
C ASP A 250 -18.86 -20.53 -10.65
N GLY A 251 -17.54 -20.65 -10.57
CA GLY A 251 -16.62 -20.54 -11.70
C GLY A 251 -16.14 -19.12 -12.04
N PHE A 252 -16.44 -18.13 -11.20
CA PHE A 252 -16.04 -16.73 -11.43
C PHE A 252 -14.72 -16.40 -10.74
N ALA A 253 -13.89 -15.56 -11.37
CA ALA A 253 -12.59 -15.19 -10.83
C ALA A 253 -12.71 -14.22 -9.64
N LEU A 254 -11.87 -14.45 -8.63
CA LEU A 254 -11.66 -13.51 -7.52
C LEU A 254 -10.65 -12.43 -7.90
N ARG A 255 -11.08 -11.17 -7.85
CA ARG A 255 -10.24 -9.97 -7.97
C ARG A 255 -10.20 -9.19 -6.65
N HIS A 256 -9.18 -8.34 -6.51
CA HIS A 256 -8.94 -7.58 -5.30
C HIS A 256 -8.40 -6.17 -5.62
N GLU A 257 -8.59 -5.25 -4.68
CA GLU A 257 -8.01 -3.90 -4.70
C GLU A 257 -6.48 -3.83 -4.55
N HIS A 258 -5.89 -2.71 -4.95
CA HIS A 258 -4.47 -2.44 -5.19
C HIS A 258 -3.44 -2.84 -4.11
N PHE A 259 -3.82 -2.98 -2.82
CA PHE A 259 -2.84 -3.07 -1.72
C PHE A 259 -2.77 -4.39 -0.94
N LYS A 260 -3.67 -5.36 -1.20
CA LYS A 260 -3.54 -6.78 -0.80
C LYS A 260 -3.93 -7.69 -1.96
N LEU A 261 -3.64 -8.98 -1.91
CA LEU A 261 -3.85 -9.90 -3.03
C LEU A 261 -4.63 -11.13 -2.59
N ASN A 262 -5.87 -11.30 -3.05
CA ASN A 262 -6.61 -12.57 -2.90
C ASN A 262 -6.43 -13.48 -4.12
N SER A 263 -5.24 -13.40 -4.70
CA SER A 263 -4.73 -14.16 -5.82
C SER A 263 -3.24 -14.39 -5.62
N MET A 264 -2.68 -15.35 -6.36
CA MET A 264 -1.23 -15.52 -6.40
C MET A 264 -0.69 -14.66 -7.53
N ARG A 265 0.11 -13.66 -7.21
CA ARG A 265 0.78 -12.79 -8.18
C ARG A 265 2.20 -13.30 -8.39
N PHE A 266 2.58 -13.39 -9.65
CA PHE A 266 3.84 -13.90 -10.13
C PHE A 266 4.57 -12.84 -10.91
N TYR A 267 5.81 -12.65 -10.54
CA TYR A 267 6.73 -11.76 -11.22
C TYR A 267 7.82 -12.58 -11.85
N PHE A 268 8.20 -12.17 -13.05
CA PHE A 268 9.11 -12.90 -13.90
C PHE A 268 10.34 -12.07 -14.19
N ASN A 269 11.50 -12.73 -14.15
CA ASN A 269 12.59 -12.33 -15.00
C ASN A 269 12.41 -13.01 -16.38
N LYS A 270 13.36 -12.81 -17.29
CA LYS A 270 13.28 -13.36 -18.65
C LYS A 270 13.02 -14.88 -18.73
N ASP A 271 13.53 -15.66 -17.78
CA ASP A 271 13.58 -17.13 -17.87
C ASP A 271 12.96 -17.87 -16.67
N SER A 272 12.61 -17.19 -15.57
CA SER A 272 12.09 -17.82 -14.35
C SER A 272 11.19 -16.90 -13.52
N ILE A 273 10.45 -17.51 -12.58
CA ILE A 273 9.77 -16.79 -11.51
C ILE A 273 10.83 -16.12 -10.63
N GLU A 274 10.74 -14.80 -10.47
CA GLU A 274 11.60 -14.02 -9.60
C GLU A 274 11.01 -13.88 -8.20
N PHE A 275 9.68 -13.75 -8.14
CA PHE A 275 8.97 -13.43 -6.92
C PHE A 275 7.51 -13.86 -7.02
N VAL A 276 6.97 -14.39 -5.91
CA VAL A 276 5.56 -14.74 -5.78
C VAL A 276 4.99 -14.07 -4.54
N GLU A 277 3.83 -13.46 -4.68
CA GLU A 277 3.04 -12.94 -3.57
C GLU A 277 1.67 -13.59 -3.57
N ALA A 278 1.16 -13.94 -2.40
CA ALA A 278 -0.14 -14.57 -2.31
C ALA A 278 -0.79 -14.35 -0.95
N SER A 279 -2.10 -14.14 -0.98
CA SER A 279 -2.96 -14.43 0.16
C SER A 279 -3.85 -15.62 -0.14
N LEU A 280 -3.84 -16.60 0.76
CA LEU A 280 -4.69 -17.80 0.65
C LEU A 280 -5.96 -17.60 1.47
N LEU A 281 -6.74 -16.56 1.12
CA LEU A 281 -8.01 -16.34 1.78
C LEU A 281 -8.95 -17.54 1.59
N LYS A 282 -9.63 -17.88 2.67
CA LYS A 282 -10.69 -18.87 2.68
C LYS A 282 -12.00 -18.13 2.84
N TYR A 283 -12.98 -18.59 2.09
CA TYR A 283 -14.30 -18.00 2.07
C TYR A 283 -15.37 -19.07 2.18
N ASP A 284 -16.51 -18.70 2.77
CA ASP A 284 -17.69 -19.53 2.88
C ASP A 284 -18.84 -18.91 2.10
N GLU A 285 -19.61 -19.74 1.41
CA GLU A 285 -20.87 -19.32 0.81
C GLU A 285 -21.87 -19.01 1.93
N THR A 286 -22.48 -17.83 1.88
CA THR A 286 -23.41 -17.37 2.93
C THR A 286 -24.82 -17.12 2.42
N SER A 287 -24.97 -16.50 1.25
CA SER A 287 -26.27 -16.11 0.70
C SER A 287 -26.25 -16.03 -0.83
N THR A 288 -27.39 -15.66 -1.41
CA THR A 288 -27.52 -15.31 -2.84
C THR A 288 -28.23 -13.97 -2.97
N VAL A 289 -27.82 -13.16 -3.94
CA VAL A 289 -28.39 -11.83 -4.20
C VAL A 289 -28.66 -11.64 -5.69
N GLY A 290 -29.69 -10.87 -6.01
CA GLY A 290 -29.95 -10.46 -7.39
C GLY A 290 -28.93 -9.43 -7.86
N ILE A 291 -28.55 -9.51 -9.14
CA ILE A 291 -27.59 -8.58 -9.77
C ILE A 291 -28.20 -7.77 -10.92
N ILE A 292 -27.62 -6.60 -11.18
CA ILE A 292 -27.84 -5.81 -12.39
C ILE A 292 -27.13 -6.46 -13.58
N SER A 293 -27.63 -6.19 -14.77
CA SER A 293 -27.02 -6.64 -16.02
C SER A 293 -25.74 -5.88 -16.37
N ALA A 294 -24.90 -6.48 -17.21
CA ALA A 294 -23.71 -5.83 -17.73
C ALA A 294 -24.03 -4.53 -18.50
N GLN A 295 -25.21 -4.46 -19.12
CA GLN A 295 -25.67 -3.26 -19.81
C GLN A 295 -26.07 -2.14 -18.83
N GLU A 296 -26.73 -2.48 -17.71
CA GLU A 296 -27.03 -1.53 -16.64
C GLU A 296 -25.74 -1.04 -15.97
N ALA A 297 -24.76 -1.92 -15.78
CA ALA A 297 -23.44 -1.54 -15.27
C ALA A 297 -22.70 -0.61 -16.24
N PHE A 298 -22.69 -0.93 -17.54
CA PHE A 298 -22.09 -0.05 -18.55
C PHE A 298 -22.76 1.33 -18.61
N ALA A 299 -24.08 1.40 -18.41
CA ALA A 299 -24.77 2.68 -18.30
C ALA A 299 -24.28 3.52 -17.11
N LYS A 300 -23.90 2.88 -16.00
CA LYS A 300 -23.25 3.57 -14.86
C LYS A 300 -21.82 4.02 -15.21
N LEU A 301 -21.09 3.26 -16.02
CA LEU A 301 -19.71 3.60 -16.43
C LEU A 301 -19.63 4.91 -17.23
N ILE A 302 -20.59 5.11 -18.12
CA ILE A 302 -20.62 6.25 -19.05
C ILE A 302 -21.41 7.45 -18.52
N ASP A 303 -21.99 7.34 -17.33
CA ASP A 303 -22.66 8.46 -16.66
C ASP A 303 -21.61 9.20 -15.79
N PRO A 304 -21.30 10.47 -16.09
CA PRO A 304 -20.25 11.21 -15.40
C PRO A 304 -20.50 11.40 -13.89
N VAL A 305 -21.76 11.38 -13.45
CA VAL A 305 -22.13 11.47 -12.03
C VAL A 305 -21.98 10.11 -11.35
N ALA A 306 -22.38 9.02 -12.04
CA ALA A 306 -22.31 7.67 -11.48
C ALA A 306 -20.90 7.08 -11.52
N ALA A 307 -20.08 7.44 -12.52
CA ALA A 307 -18.72 6.95 -12.71
C ALA A 307 -17.75 7.36 -11.58
N ASN A 308 -18.07 8.45 -10.88
CA ASN A 308 -17.33 8.93 -9.70
C ASN A 308 -18.08 8.64 -8.39
N GLY A 309 -19.21 7.94 -8.46
CA GLY A 309 -20.04 7.59 -7.33
C GLY A 309 -19.61 6.29 -6.64
N PRO A 310 -20.10 6.02 -5.41
CA PRO A 310 -19.73 4.80 -4.74
C PRO A 310 -20.28 3.55 -5.45
N GLY A 311 -19.56 2.44 -5.35
CA GLY A 311 -19.82 1.23 -6.14
C GLY A 311 -19.22 1.27 -7.56
N VAL A 312 -18.48 2.32 -7.91
CA VAL A 312 -17.58 2.37 -9.06
C VAL A 312 -16.15 2.55 -8.57
N LEU A 313 -15.27 1.64 -8.98
CA LEU A 313 -13.85 1.73 -8.72
C LEU A 313 -13.13 2.08 -10.03
N MET A 314 -12.51 3.25 -10.07
CA MET A 314 -11.66 3.69 -11.18
C MET A 314 -10.34 2.94 -11.11
N GLY A 315 -10.02 2.17 -12.15
CA GLY A 315 -8.73 1.49 -12.27
C GLY A 315 -7.64 2.41 -12.82
N MET A 316 -6.42 2.02 -12.50
CA MET A 316 -5.19 2.69 -12.92
C MET A 316 -4.93 2.50 -14.43
N SER A 317 -4.13 3.38 -15.02
CA SER A 317 -3.49 3.17 -16.32
C SER A 317 -2.03 2.72 -16.14
N SER A 318 -1.56 1.78 -16.98
CA SER A 318 -0.13 1.45 -17.06
C SER A 318 0.65 2.57 -17.76
N GLY A 319 1.89 2.82 -17.30
CA GLY A 319 2.90 3.45 -18.15
C GLY A 319 3.34 2.49 -19.25
N SER A 320 3.50 2.98 -20.48
CA SER A 320 3.50 2.17 -21.71
C SER A 320 4.82 1.49 -22.11
N THR A 321 5.77 1.20 -21.22
CA THR A 321 7.06 0.61 -21.66
C THR A 321 7.69 -0.40 -20.70
N GLU A 322 8.10 -1.55 -21.29
CA GLU A 322 9.02 -2.52 -20.68
C GLU A 322 10.31 -1.82 -20.21
N GLN A 323 10.66 -2.01 -18.94
CA GLN A 323 11.95 -1.57 -18.41
C GLN A 323 12.91 -2.75 -18.35
N GLU A 324 14.07 -2.57 -18.97
CA GLU A 324 15.15 -3.54 -18.84
C GLU A 324 16.06 -3.13 -17.68
N SER A 325 16.47 -4.12 -16.89
CA SER A 325 17.32 -3.93 -15.72
C SER A 325 18.36 -5.04 -15.62
N TRP A 326 19.55 -4.67 -15.17
CA TRP A 326 20.69 -5.57 -15.04
C TRP A 326 21.30 -5.45 -13.65
N ARG A 327 21.79 -6.58 -13.13
CA ARG A 327 22.54 -6.66 -11.88
C ARG A 327 23.91 -7.28 -12.13
N ARG A 328 24.94 -6.81 -11.43
CA ARG A 328 26.28 -7.36 -11.54
C ARG A 328 26.33 -8.78 -10.98
N ILE A 329 26.79 -9.71 -11.80
CA ILE A 329 27.01 -11.11 -11.41
C ILE A 329 28.46 -11.28 -10.99
N PHE A 330 28.68 -11.73 -9.75
CA PHE A 330 30.00 -11.99 -9.22
C PHE A 330 30.40 -13.47 -9.40
N PRO A 331 31.69 -13.77 -9.61
CA PRO A 331 32.16 -15.14 -9.73
C PRO A 331 31.99 -15.93 -8.42
N LEU A 332 31.54 -17.18 -8.56
CA LEU A 332 31.46 -18.13 -7.44
C LEU A 332 32.86 -18.53 -6.97
N ASP A 333 32.98 -18.78 -5.66
CA ASP A 333 34.19 -19.30 -4.99
C ASP A 333 35.46 -18.45 -5.23
N GLN A 334 35.28 -17.17 -5.58
CA GLN A 334 36.36 -16.22 -5.75
C GLN A 334 36.22 -15.09 -4.72
N THR A 335 37.35 -14.66 -4.17
CA THR A 335 37.35 -13.53 -3.25
C THR A 335 37.06 -12.25 -4.01
N ILE A 336 35.99 -11.58 -3.62
CA ILE A 336 35.54 -10.30 -4.17
C ILE A 336 35.49 -9.24 -3.08
N THR A 337 35.60 -7.98 -3.49
CA THR A 337 35.19 -6.83 -2.67
C THR A 337 33.80 -6.42 -3.14
N TYR A 338 32.87 -6.32 -2.19
CA TYR A 338 31.47 -5.99 -2.42
C TYR A 338 31.07 -4.81 -1.55
N PHE A 339 30.39 -3.82 -2.15
CA PHE A 339 29.81 -2.70 -1.45
C PHE A 339 28.30 -2.92 -1.39
N GLY A 340 27.68 -2.80 -0.22
CA GLY A 340 26.26 -3.14 -0.07
C GLY A 340 25.69 -2.80 1.28
N TYR A 341 24.38 -3.02 1.42
CA TYR A 341 23.66 -2.83 2.66
C TYR A 341 23.64 -4.14 3.47
N MET A 342 24.20 -4.06 4.67
CA MET A 342 24.15 -5.13 5.66
C MET A 342 22.99 -4.92 6.61
N ASN A 343 22.21 -5.98 6.82
CA ASN A 343 21.16 -6.03 7.83
C ASN A 343 21.39 -7.21 8.78
N SER A 344 21.03 -7.05 10.04
CA SER A 344 20.95 -8.13 11.02
C SER A 344 19.63 -8.08 11.77
N THR A 345 19.09 -9.27 12.07
CA THR A 345 17.90 -9.42 12.92
C THR A 345 18.25 -10.07 14.25
N GLY A 346 17.26 -10.23 15.13
CA GLY A 346 17.37 -11.01 16.36
C GLY A 346 17.62 -12.49 16.09
N LYS A 347 17.69 -13.27 17.17
CA LYS A 347 17.84 -14.73 17.07
C LYS A 347 16.61 -15.35 16.42
N SER A 348 16.83 -16.44 15.69
CA SER A 348 15.74 -17.27 15.16
C SER A 348 14.84 -17.76 16.30
N VAL A 349 13.59 -18.08 15.98
CA VAL A 349 12.59 -18.64 16.90
C VAL A 349 13.06 -19.95 17.57
N THR A 350 13.94 -20.70 16.91
CA THR A 350 14.53 -21.96 17.41
C THR A 350 15.72 -21.73 18.35
N GLY A 351 16.12 -20.48 18.60
CA GLY A 351 17.28 -20.11 19.42
C GLY A 351 18.63 -20.18 18.70
N GLY A 352 18.64 -20.34 17.37
CA GLY A 352 19.79 -20.26 16.49
C GLY A 352 20.42 -18.86 16.36
N ALA A 353 21.40 -18.76 15.46
CA ALA A 353 22.17 -17.53 15.22
C ALA A 353 21.29 -16.42 14.60
N PRO A 354 21.60 -15.13 14.85
CA PRO A 354 20.93 -14.03 14.15
C PRO A 354 21.13 -14.14 12.64
N LEU A 355 20.11 -13.79 11.87
CA LEU A 355 20.25 -13.64 10.42
C LEU A 355 21.09 -12.41 10.13
N ILE A 356 22.08 -12.55 9.26
CA ILE A 356 22.83 -11.44 8.69
C ILE A 356 22.67 -11.53 7.18
N THR A 357 22.30 -10.42 6.55
CA THR A 357 22.16 -10.33 5.09
C THR A 357 23.00 -9.21 4.52
N LEU A 358 23.42 -9.35 3.26
CA LEU A 358 24.15 -8.37 2.47
C LEU A 358 23.51 -8.27 1.09
N ASP A 359 22.76 -7.19 0.81
CA ASP A 359 21.95 -7.00 -0.42
C ASP A 359 21.19 -8.26 -0.87
N GLY A 360 20.70 -9.03 0.10
CA GLY A 360 19.93 -10.25 -0.10
C GLY A 360 20.69 -11.57 0.03
N TYR A 361 22.03 -11.57 0.05
CA TYR A 361 22.80 -12.78 0.37
C TYR A 361 22.77 -13.04 1.87
N THR A 362 22.50 -14.27 2.31
CA THR A 362 22.77 -14.68 3.69
C THR A 362 24.27 -14.74 3.93
N VAL A 363 24.71 -14.08 4.99
CA VAL A 363 26.12 -13.95 5.35
C VAL A 363 26.53 -15.03 6.34
N THR A 364 27.67 -15.66 6.07
CA THR A 364 28.35 -16.61 6.96
C THR A 364 29.80 -16.17 7.18
N GLY A 365 30.58 -16.95 7.94
CA GLY A 365 32.01 -16.66 8.16
C GLY A 365 32.28 -15.69 9.31
N ASN A 366 33.17 -14.72 9.09
CA ASN A 366 33.60 -13.77 10.10
C ASN A 366 32.56 -12.67 10.33
N ILE A 367 31.71 -12.86 11.33
CA ILE A 367 30.67 -11.92 11.75
C ILE A 367 31.07 -11.09 12.98
N GLU A 368 32.36 -11.06 13.32
CA GLU A 368 32.84 -10.27 14.47
C GLU A 368 32.50 -8.79 14.28
N GLY A 369 31.97 -8.17 15.34
CA GLY A 369 31.55 -6.77 15.33
C GLY A 369 30.14 -6.50 14.80
N VAL A 370 29.48 -7.47 14.17
CA VAL A 370 28.08 -7.33 13.75
C VAL A 370 27.18 -7.45 14.99
N THR A 371 26.42 -6.39 15.30
CA THR A 371 25.45 -6.39 16.41
C THR A 371 24.08 -6.85 15.93
N GLU A 372 23.21 -7.29 16.84
CA GLU A 372 21.80 -7.58 16.52
C GLU A 372 21.07 -6.29 16.12
N ASN A 373 20.09 -6.39 15.21
CA ASN A 373 19.21 -5.30 14.76
C ASN A 373 19.92 -4.14 14.03
N MET A 374 21.03 -4.40 13.33
CA MET A 374 21.60 -3.45 12.37
C MET A 374 20.67 -3.37 11.16
N GLN A 375 20.28 -2.17 10.74
CA GLN A 375 19.40 -1.96 9.59
C GLN A 375 20.06 -0.98 8.61
N ASN A 376 20.05 -1.33 7.33
CA ASN A 376 20.56 -0.53 6.20
C ASN A 376 21.97 0.06 6.43
N ILE A 377 22.88 -0.73 7.00
CA ILE A 377 24.26 -0.26 7.22
C ILE A 377 25.08 -0.48 5.95
N PHE A 378 25.55 0.59 5.34
CA PHE A 378 26.37 0.51 4.15
C PHE A 378 27.82 0.10 4.48
N VAL A 379 28.29 -0.96 3.82
CA VAL A 379 29.54 -1.64 4.17
C VAL A 379 30.39 -1.93 2.95
N GLU A 380 31.71 -1.98 3.18
CA GLU A 380 32.68 -2.60 2.30
C GLU A 380 33.01 -3.97 2.87
N VAL A 381 32.74 -5.03 2.11
CA VAL A 381 32.91 -6.42 2.52
C VAL A 381 33.87 -7.13 1.58
N THR A 382 34.76 -7.95 2.13
CA THR A 382 35.57 -8.90 1.35
C THR A 382 35.17 -10.32 1.73
N GLY A 383 34.93 -11.17 0.74
CA GLY A 383 34.45 -12.53 0.96
C GLY A 383 34.24 -13.30 -0.33
N GLN A 384 33.59 -14.46 -0.24
CA GLN A 384 33.31 -15.35 -1.36
C GLN A 384 31.83 -15.67 -1.42
N ILE A 385 31.28 -15.81 -2.63
CA ILE A 385 29.93 -16.33 -2.83
C ILE A 385 30.03 -17.82 -3.09
N HIS A 386 29.38 -18.62 -2.25
CA HIS A 386 29.28 -20.07 -2.42
C HIS A 386 27.89 -20.46 -2.87
N GLU A 387 27.81 -21.43 -3.77
CA GLU A 387 26.55 -22.05 -4.17
C GLU A 387 26.49 -23.51 -3.69
N THR A 388 25.47 -23.84 -2.91
CA THR A 388 25.21 -25.22 -2.44
C THR A 388 23.76 -25.57 -2.73
N ASN A 389 23.52 -26.66 -3.48
CA ASN A 389 22.18 -27.10 -3.88
C ASN A 389 21.34 -26.04 -4.62
N GLY A 390 21.96 -25.10 -5.34
CA GLY A 390 21.27 -23.99 -6.03
C GLY A 390 21.13 -22.72 -5.20
N PHE A 391 21.56 -22.75 -3.93
CA PHE A 391 21.42 -21.63 -3.00
C PHE A 391 22.74 -20.90 -2.79
N LYS A 392 22.72 -19.57 -2.88
CA LYS A 392 23.91 -18.73 -2.73
C LYS A 392 24.02 -18.18 -1.31
N THR A 393 25.21 -18.22 -0.75
CA THR A 393 25.56 -17.59 0.53
C THR A 393 26.87 -16.82 0.38
N PHE A 394 27.03 -15.75 1.15
CA PHE A 394 28.25 -14.96 1.17
C PHE A 394 29.09 -15.34 2.40
N GLU A 395 30.22 -16.02 2.20
CA GLU A 395 31.20 -16.24 3.27
C GLU A 395 32.05 -14.98 3.45
N MET A 396 31.75 -14.21 4.49
CA MET A 396 32.44 -12.98 4.85
C MET A 396 33.80 -13.28 5.49
N GLN A 397 34.84 -12.65 4.96
CA GLN A 397 36.21 -12.74 5.50
C GLN A 397 36.54 -11.51 6.36
N SER A 398 36.17 -10.33 5.87
CA SER A 398 36.31 -9.06 6.58
C SER A 398 35.28 -8.05 6.12
N TRP A 399 34.93 -7.11 6.99
CA TRP A 399 34.04 -6.00 6.66
C TRP A 399 34.41 -4.74 7.45
N LYS A 400 33.95 -3.59 6.96
CA LYS A 400 33.95 -2.31 7.68
C LYS A 400 32.75 -1.49 7.22
N ILE A 401 32.30 -0.57 8.07
CA ILE A 401 31.39 0.49 7.63
C ILE A 401 32.11 1.29 6.56
N TYR A 402 31.43 1.55 5.45
CA TYR A 402 31.97 2.34 4.36
C TYR A 402 31.49 3.78 4.53
N ASP A 403 32.44 4.72 4.62
CA ASP A 403 32.15 6.14 4.87
C ASP A 403 31.58 6.89 3.65
N GLY A 404 31.49 6.22 2.48
CA GLY A 404 30.80 6.75 1.30
C GLY A 404 29.34 6.28 1.21
N TYR A 405 28.68 6.59 0.10
CA TYR A 405 27.27 6.25 -0.13
C TYR A 405 27.10 5.51 -1.47
N ASP A 406 25.94 4.88 -1.65
CA ASP A 406 25.54 4.29 -2.94
C ASP A 406 25.15 5.43 -3.89
N GLU A 407 25.94 5.60 -4.96
CA GLU A 407 25.82 6.67 -5.94
C GLU A 407 24.95 6.21 -7.13
N GLY A 408 24.18 7.12 -7.70
CA GLY A 408 23.42 6.93 -8.93
C GLY A 408 23.88 7.92 -10.01
N TYR A 409 24.13 7.45 -11.23
CA TYR A 409 24.46 8.30 -12.38
C TYR A 409 23.57 7.97 -13.57
N VAL A 410 23.34 8.98 -14.40
CA VAL A 410 22.67 8.81 -15.69
C VAL A 410 23.66 9.03 -16.80
N GLY A 411 23.68 8.15 -17.82
CA GLY A 411 24.63 8.33 -18.91
C GLY A 411 24.51 7.34 -20.05
N THR A 412 25.47 7.46 -20.98
CA THR A 412 25.64 6.50 -22.07
C THR A 412 26.75 5.52 -21.72
N ILE A 413 26.40 4.23 -21.67
CA ILE A 413 27.36 3.14 -21.55
C ILE A 413 27.86 2.78 -22.95
N GLN A 414 29.17 2.77 -23.14
CA GLN A 414 29.77 2.45 -24.44
C GLN A 414 31.10 1.73 -24.30
N ARG A 415 31.51 1.06 -25.38
CA ARG A 415 32.82 0.42 -25.47
C ARG A 415 33.87 1.40 -25.97
N GLU A 416 34.96 1.52 -25.24
CA GLU A 416 36.14 2.28 -25.63
C GLU A 416 37.39 1.41 -25.56
N GLY A 417 37.85 0.95 -26.72
CA GLY A 417 38.91 -0.06 -26.79
C GLY A 417 38.49 -1.35 -26.11
N ASP A 418 39.29 -1.81 -25.14
CA ASP A 418 39.04 -3.03 -24.37
C ASP A 418 38.16 -2.79 -23.12
N GLN A 419 37.80 -1.54 -22.82
CA GLN A 419 37.03 -1.17 -21.63
C GLN A 419 35.59 -0.79 -21.98
N VAL A 420 34.68 -0.99 -21.02
CA VAL A 420 33.34 -0.43 -21.06
C VAL A 420 33.33 0.76 -20.09
N VAL A 421 32.76 1.87 -20.53
CA VAL A 421 32.69 3.12 -19.78
C VAL A 421 31.28 3.66 -19.76
N ILE A 422 30.95 4.43 -18.73
CA ILE A 422 29.80 5.34 -18.74
C ILE A 422 30.30 6.78 -18.88
N ASN A 423 29.71 7.52 -19.81
CA ASN A 423 29.80 8.98 -19.85
C ASN A 423 28.51 9.52 -19.25
N THR A 424 28.60 10.17 -18.09
CA THR A 424 27.42 10.64 -17.36
C THR A 424 26.93 11.98 -17.91
N LEU A 425 25.66 12.31 -17.68
CA LEU A 425 25.06 13.59 -18.08
C LEU A 425 25.73 14.78 -17.39
N GLU A 426 26.26 14.57 -16.18
CA GLU A 426 27.02 15.56 -15.41
C GLU A 426 28.45 15.75 -15.95
N GLY A 427 28.84 15.03 -16.99
CA GLY A 427 30.15 15.14 -17.65
C GLY A 427 31.25 14.29 -17.01
N ASN A 428 30.90 13.39 -16.09
CA ASN A 428 31.85 12.44 -15.51
C ASN A 428 32.06 11.23 -16.42
N LYS A 429 33.18 10.54 -16.23
CA LYS A 429 33.50 9.32 -16.97
C LYS A 429 34.09 8.28 -16.06
N PHE A 430 33.49 7.09 -16.06
CA PHE A 430 33.92 5.97 -15.24
C PHE A 430 34.07 4.69 -16.04
N ILE A 431 35.01 3.84 -15.63
CA ILE A 431 35.17 2.48 -16.14
C ILE A 431 34.19 1.56 -15.42
N LEU A 432 33.45 0.76 -16.18
CA LEU A 432 32.54 -0.26 -15.68
C LEU A 432 33.19 -1.65 -15.80
N PRO A 433 33.64 -2.27 -14.69
CA PRO A 433 34.22 -3.60 -14.70
C PRO A 433 33.16 -4.69 -14.96
N ASP A 434 33.57 -5.81 -15.57
CA ASP A 434 32.77 -7.03 -15.67
C ASP A 434 31.35 -6.87 -16.27
N MET A 435 31.19 -5.93 -17.19
CA MET A 435 29.91 -5.73 -17.88
C MET A 435 29.52 -6.97 -18.71
N PRO A 436 28.26 -7.44 -18.61
CA PRO A 436 27.76 -8.55 -19.40
C PRO A 436 27.97 -8.36 -20.91
N SER A 437 28.39 -9.43 -21.59
CA SER A 437 28.74 -9.37 -23.03
C SER A 437 27.54 -9.32 -23.96
N ASP A 438 26.36 -9.67 -23.46
CA ASP A 438 25.08 -9.68 -24.14
C ASP A 438 24.41 -8.30 -24.20
N ILE A 439 24.89 -7.32 -23.44
CA ILE A 439 24.41 -5.94 -23.51
C ILE A 439 24.80 -5.32 -24.85
N GLN A 440 23.80 -4.82 -25.57
CA GLN A 440 24.00 -4.08 -26.80
C GLN A 440 24.55 -2.68 -26.49
N LEU A 441 25.74 -2.36 -27.03
CA LEU A 441 26.42 -1.08 -26.82
C LEU A 441 26.53 -0.30 -28.16
N PRO A 442 26.38 1.04 -28.16
CA PRO A 442 26.15 1.90 -27.00
C PRO A 442 24.75 1.73 -26.41
N PHE A 443 24.67 1.87 -25.10
CA PHE A 443 23.43 1.84 -24.33
C PHE A 443 23.20 3.26 -23.79
N GLU A 444 22.17 3.93 -24.31
CA GLU A 444 21.87 5.32 -23.98
C GLU A 444 20.90 5.40 -22.78
N ASN A 445 20.94 6.50 -22.02
CA ASN A 445 20.05 6.77 -20.89
C ASN A 445 20.03 5.69 -19.79
N ALA A 446 21.16 5.02 -19.54
CA ALA A 446 21.30 4.11 -18.41
C ALA A 446 21.29 4.90 -17.10
N TYR A 447 20.42 4.52 -16.17
CA TYR A 447 20.55 4.87 -14.77
C TYR A 447 21.36 3.77 -14.06
N ILE A 448 22.60 4.06 -13.66
CA ILE A 448 23.53 3.09 -13.05
C ILE A 448 23.74 3.41 -11.56
N MET A 449 23.76 2.38 -10.72
CA MET A 449 24.01 2.51 -9.28
C MET A 449 25.27 1.76 -8.84
N GLY A 450 25.99 2.29 -7.85
CA GLY A 450 27.20 1.68 -7.31
C GLY A 450 28.08 2.66 -6.53
N VAL A 451 29.38 2.37 -6.45
CA VAL A 451 30.33 3.18 -5.67
C VAL A 451 31.49 3.67 -6.54
N THR A 452 31.83 4.95 -6.44
CA THR A 452 33.00 5.50 -7.14
C THR A 452 34.30 5.13 -6.42
N GLN A 453 35.20 4.46 -7.14
CA GLN A 453 36.55 4.09 -6.71
C GLN A 453 37.57 4.70 -7.67
N GLY A 454 37.84 6.00 -7.50
CA GLY A 454 38.71 6.76 -8.39
C GLY A 454 38.08 6.93 -9.77
N ASN A 455 38.63 6.25 -10.79
CA ASN A 455 38.09 6.25 -12.16
C ASN A 455 37.28 5.00 -12.50
N ILE A 456 37.11 4.08 -11.54
CA ILE A 456 36.29 2.89 -11.67
C ILE A 456 34.98 3.15 -10.94
N PHE A 457 33.86 2.78 -11.55
CA PHE A 457 32.57 2.76 -10.87
C PHE A 457 32.23 1.30 -10.59
N GLU A 458 32.31 0.91 -9.31
CA GLU A 458 31.94 -0.42 -8.84
C GLU A 458 30.42 -0.54 -8.83
N TRP A 459 29.87 -0.75 -10.03
CA TRP A 459 28.43 -0.82 -10.26
C TRP A 459 27.82 -2.08 -9.65
N LYS A 460 26.55 -1.97 -9.27
CA LYS A 460 25.72 -3.05 -8.76
C LYS A 460 24.56 -3.36 -9.67
N SER A 461 23.93 -2.32 -10.22
CA SER A 461 22.80 -2.45 -11.14
C SER A 461 22.71 -1.26 -12.09
N PHE A 462 22.04 -1.44 -13.22
CA PHE A 462 21.58 -0.33 -14.06
C PHE A 462 20.26 -0.68 -14.75
N ASP A 463 19.51 0.35 -15.18
CA ASP A 463 18.20 0.21 -15.84
C ASP A 463 17.85 1.40 -16.76
N THR A 464 16.68 1.35 -17.40
CA THR A 464 16.19 2.32 -18.40
C THR A 464 15.29 3.44 -17.84
N ARG A 465 15.16 3.61 -16.52
CA ARG A 465 14.15 4.51 -15.89
C ARG A 465 14.21 5.96 -16.34
N MET A 466 15.36 6.47 -16.80
CA MET A 466 15.49 7.84 -17.31
C MET A 466 14.92 8.07 -18.72
N SER A 467 14.52 7.03 -19.44
CA SER A 467 13.84 7.20 -20.73
C SER A 467 12.37 7.61 -20.58
N GLN A 468 11.81 7.54 -19.37
CA GLN A 468 10.39 7.75 -19.16
C GLN A 468 10.16 8.52 -17.85
N GLY A 469 9.89 9.82 -17.98
CA GLY A 469 9.11 10.54 -17.00
C GLY A 469 7.68 9.97 -16.99
N GLY A 470 7.52 8.79 -16.40
CA GLY A 470 6.23 8.21 -16.13
C GLY A 470 5.71 8.82 -14.84
N GLY A 471 5.03 9.96 -14.95
CA GLY A 471 4.22 10.49 -13.87
C GLY A 471 3.32 9.37 -13.35
N GLY A 472 3.54 8.96 -12.11
CA GLY A 472 2.63 8.07 -11.40
C GLY A 472 1.32 8.82 -11.22
N GLY A 473 0.40 8.64 -12.18
CA GLY A 473 -0.98 9.10 -12.07
C GLY A 473 -1.58 8.49 -10.81
N GLY A 474 -1.77 9.32 -9.79
CA GLY A 474 -2.40 8.95 -8.55
C GLY A 474 -3.77 8.36 -8.85
N GLY A 475 -3.95 7.08 -8.52
CA GLY A 475 -5.26 6.43 -8.58
C GLY A 475 -6.22 7.16 -7.66
N GLY A 476 -7.17 7.89 -8.24
CA GLY A 476 -8.33 8.40 -7.54
C GLY A 476 -9.15 7.22 -7.02
N GLY A 477 -9.06 6.95 -5.72
CA GLY A 477 -9.88 5.95 -5.05
C GLY A 477 -11.34 6.37 -5.09
N GLY A 478 -12.14 5.67 -5.88
CA GLY A 478 -13.60 5.73 -5.74
C GLY A 478 -13.99 5.30 -4.33
N GLN A 479 -14.96 6.02 -3.74
CA GLN A 479 -15.57 5.65 -2.46
C GLN A 479 -16.06 4.20 -2.60
N GLY A 480 -15.55 3.27 -1.79
CA GLY A 480 -15.66 1.82 -2.04
C GLY A 480 -17.08 1.26 -2.25
N PHE A 481 -17.13 -0.04 -2.53
CA PHE A 481 -18.39 -0.77 -2.76
C PHE A 481 -19.38 -0.61 -1.61
N TYR A 482 -20.67 -0.50 -1.93
CA TYR A 482 -21.72 -0.39 -0.93
C TYR A 482 -21.80 -1.61 -0.01
N LYS A 483 -22.15 -1.38 1.26
CA LYS A 483 -22.38 -2.44 2.25
C LYS A 483 -23.64 -3.24 1.91
N LEU A 484 -23.57 -4.56 2.10
CA LEU A 484 -24.66 -5.49 1.80
C LEU A 484 -25.61 -5.65 3.00
N ASN A 485 -26.91 -5.61 2.74
CA ASN A 485 -27.95 -6.03 3.68
C ASN A 485 -28.38 -7.49 3.41
N LEU A 486 -27.78 -8.43 4.12
CA LEU A 486 -28.11 -9.86 4.02
C LEU A 486 -29.18 -10.33 5.01
N THR A 487 -29.81 -9.42 5.78
CA THR A 487 -30.82 -9.79 6.78
C THR A 487 -32.14 -10.31 6.15
N GLY A 488 -32.29 -10.17 4.84
CA GLY A 488 -33.50 -10.55 4.09
C GLY A 488 -34.69 -9.61 4.30
N ILE A 489 -34.51 -8.55 5.10
CA ILE A 489 -35.48 -7.47 5.23
C ILE A 489 -35.20 -6.48 4.11
N LEU A 490 -36.14 -6.37 3.15
CA LEU A 490 -36.09 -5.32 2.14
C LEU A 490 -35.96 -3.97 2.85
N VAL A 491 -34.90 -3.26 2.50
CA VAL A 491 -34.69 -1.91 2.99
C VAL A 491 -35.73 -1.01 2.33
N PRO A 492 -36.63 -0.37 3.08
CA PRO A 492 -37.52 0.60 2.49
C PRO A 492 -36.69 1.78 2.00
N ILE A 493 -36.66 1.98 0.67
CA ILE A 493 -36.15 3.22 0.08
C ILE A 493 -36.96 4.37 0.72
N PRO A 494 -36.32 5.38 1.32
CA PRO A 494 -37.03 6.51 1.91
C PRO A 494 -37.93 7.14 0.85
N THR A 495 -39.25 7.05 1.02
CA THR A 495 -40.16 7.79 0.14
C THR A 495 -40.03 9.27 0.43
N LEU A 496 -39.65 10.05 -0.58
CA LEU A 496 -39.58 11.51 -0.50
C LEU A 496 -40.92 12.07 0.00
N LYS A 497 -40.85 12.86 1.07
CA LYS A 497 -41.97 13.68 1.55
C LYS A 497 -42.07 14.88 0.61
N SER A 498 -43.20 15.04 -0.08
CA SER A 498 -43.37 16.08 -1.11
C SER A 498 -43.08 17.48 -0.57
N ALA A 499 -42.17 18.19 -1.24
CA ALA A 499 -41.90 19.60 -1.03
C ALA A 499 -43.04 20.45 -1.60
N GLN A 500 -44.12 20.58 -0.82
CA GLN A 500 -45.12 21.62 -1.02
C GLN A 500 -45.69 22.00 0.33
N ASP A 501 -44.93 22.82 1.07
CA ASP A 501 -45.46 24.05 1.66
C ASP A 501 -44.38 24.80 2.47
N SER A 502 -44.33 26.10 2.17
CA SER A 502 -43.79 27.22 2.96
C SER A 502 -42.29 27.52 2.97
N ILE A 503 -42.04 28.69 2.37
CA ILE A 503 -40.90 29.60 2.50
C ILE A 503 -40.75 30.02 3.96
N GLY A 504 -39.55 29.85 4.51
CA GLY A 504 -39.10 30.45 5.76
C GLY A 504 -37.64 30.04 6.00
N SER A 505 -36.75 31.01 6.23
CA SER A 505 -35.40 30.74 6.70
C SER A 505 -35.47 29.96 8.01
N GLU A 506 -34.93 28.74 8.10
CA GLU A 506 -34.56 28.08 9.36
C GLU A 506 -33.95 26.70 9.07
N GLY A 507 -32.91 26.31 9.82
CA GLY A 507 -32.32 24.96 9.74
C GLY A 507 -33.36 23.87 10.03
N THR A 508 -33.04 22.63 9.64
CA THR A 508 -33.92 21.48 9.87
C THR A 508 -33.92 21.11 11.35
N THR A 509 -35.10 20.98 11.95
CA THR A 509 -35.20 20.59 13.35
C THR A 509 -35.11 19.07 13.51
N TYR A 510 -34.14 18.57 14.28
CA TYR A 510 -33.94 17.16 14.62
C TYR A 510 -34.33 16.87 16.06
N ILE A 511 -34.92 15.71 16.35
CA ILE A 511 -35.24 15.28 17.72
C ILE A 511 -34.34 14.10 18.05
N VAL A 512 -33.46 14.31 19.04
CA VAL A 512 -32.47 13.33 19.51
C VAL A 512 -33.15 12.04 19.95
N ALA A 513 -32.74 10.92 19.37
CA ALA A 513 -33.19 9.57 19.66
C ALA A 513 -32.21 8.84 20.62
N GLU A 514 -32.60 7.65 21.05
CA GLU A 514 -31.75 6.80 21.89
C GLU A 514 -30.53 6.32 21.10
N GLY A 515 -29.33 6.59 21.62
CA GLY A 515 -28.06 6.21 20.98
C GLY A 515 -27.46 7.27 20.06
N ASP A 516 -28.06 8.45 19.96
CA ASP A 516 -27.50 9.56 19.18
C ASP A 516 -26.35 10.26 19.90
N THR A 517 -25.35 10.65 19.13
CA THR A 517 -24.31 11.61 19.51
C THR A 517 -24.34 12.78 18.52
N LEU A 518 -23.82 13.96 18.90
CA LEU A 518 -23.74 15.07 17.95
C LEU A 518 -22.90 14.72 16.72
N GLU A 519 -21.89 13.86 16.88
CA GLU A 519 -21.02 13.38 15.81
C GLU A 519 -21.76 12.52 14.79
N LYS A 520 -22.59 11.59 15.29
CA LYS A 520 -23.46 10.78 14.43
C LYS A 520 -24.49 11.64 13.70
N ILE A 521 -25.13 12.57 14.41
CA ILE A 521 -26.10 13.50 13.80
C ILE A 521 -25.39 14.40 12.77
N ALA A 522 -24.20 14.89 13.08
CA ALA A 522 -23.42 15.70 12.14
C ALA A 522 -23.10 14.93 10.85
N GLY A 523 -22.65 13.68 10.97
CA GLY A 523 -22.44 12.76 9.85
C GLY A 523 -23.70 12.52 9.04
N ASP A 524 -24.83 12.22 9.70
CA ASP A 524 -26.13 11.96 9.06
C ASP A 524 -26.63 13.14 8.20
N PHE A 525 -26.23 14.37 8.57
CA PHE A 525 -26.65 15.59 7.91
C PHE A 525 -25.56 16.25 7.06
N GLY A 526 -24.38 15.64 6.95
CA GLY A 526 -23.26 16.17 6.15
C GLY A 526 -22.77 17.54 6.61
N ILE A 527 -22.76 17.78 7.92
CA ILE A 527 -22.30 19.00 8.57
C ILE A 527 -21.32 18.67 9.70
N THR A 528 -20.70 19.69 10.32
CA THR A 528 -19.80 19.47 11.46
C THR A 528 -20.55 19.49 12.79
N VAL A 529 -19.98 18.82 13.79
CA VAL A 529 -20.44 18.90 15.19
C VAL A 529 -20.47 20.36 15.66
N ASP A 530 -19.43 21.13 15.32
CA ASP A 530 -19.34 22.55 15.63
C ASP A 530 -20.47 23.38 15.00
N ALA A 531 -20.89 23.05 13.77
CA ALA A 531 -22.02 23.72 13.12
C ALA A 531 -23.33 23.46 13.86
N ILE A 532 -23.58 22.21 14.32
CA ILE A 532 -24.74 21.89 15.17
C ILE A 532 -24.64 22.60 16.52
N MET A 533 -23.48 22.59 17.15
CA MET A 533 -23.27 23.25 18.45
C MET A 533 -23.47 24.76 18.36
N GLN A 534 -22.99 25.39 17.28
CA GLN A 534 -23.15 26.82 17.04
C GLN A 534 -24.61 27.17 16.75
N ALA A 535 -25.30 26.39 15.91
CA ALA A 535 -26.72 26.58 15.59
C ALA A 535 -27.61 26.45 16.83
N ASN A 536 -27.22 25.63 17.80
CA ASN A 536 -27.98 25.38 19.03
C ASN A 536 -27.46 26.11 20.27
N SER A 537 -26.39 26.91 20.14
CA SER A 537 -25.73 27.62 21.24
C SER A 537 -25.27 26.70 22.39
N PHE A 538 -24.78 25.51 22.07
CA PHE A 538 -24.24 24.57 23.06
C PHE A 538 -22.80 24.93 23.46
N LYS A 539 -22.42 24.51 24.67
CA LYS A 539 -21.07 24.70 25.23
C LYS A 539 -20.30 23.39 25.38
N ASP A 540 -20.97 22.27 25.19
CA ASP A 540 -20.46 20.91 25.24
C ASP A 540 -21.27 20.06 24.25
N THR A 541 -20.82 18.82 24.04
CA THR A 541 -21.42 17.87 23.09
C THR A 541 -22.54 17.02 23.68
N LEU A 542 -22.97 17.30 24.92
CA LEU A 542 -23.94 16.48 25.63
C LEU A 542 -25.36 16.78 25.14
N ILE A 543 -26.02 15.76 24.59
CA ILE A 543 -27.41 15.81 24.14
C ILE A 543 -28.27 14.79 24.88
N TYR A 544 -29.56 15.08 25.00
CA TYR A 544 -30.53 14.26 25.71
C TYR A 544 -31.58 13.70 24.76
N ILE A 545 -31.99 12.45 24.98
CA ILE A 545 -33.10 11.84 24.24
C ILE A 545 -34.36 12.73 24.34
N GLY A 546 -34.96 13.03 23.20
CA GLY A 546 -36.10 13.95 23.05
C GLY A 546 -35.71 15.42 22.94
N GLN A 547 -34.42 15.77 23.01
CA GLN A 547 -33.94 17.13 22.80
C GLN A 547 -34.10 17.52 21.34
N THR A 548 -34.53 18.76 21.12
CA THR A 548 -34.70 19.32 19.78
C THR A 548 -33.46 20.11 19.38
N LEU A 549 -32.83 19.74 18.28
CA LEU A 549 -31.66 20.39 17.69
C LEU A 549 -32.05 21.10 16.40
N VAL A 550 -31.47 22.26 16.15
CA VAL A 550 -31.45 22.94 14.85
C VAL A 550 -30.23 22.43 14.09
N ILE A 551 -30.47 21.74 12.98
CA ILE A 551 -29.45 21.24 12.07
C ILE A 551 -29.33 22.25 10.93
N PRO A 552 -28.20 22.96 10.80
CA PRO A 552 -27.98 23.84 9.66
C PRO A 552 -27.90 23.01 8.36
N SER A 553 -28.46 23.51 7.26
CA SER A 553 -28.30 22.89 5.94
C SER A 553 -26.99 23.35 5.29
N THR A 554 -26.22 22.43 4.72
CA THR A 554 -25.11 22.76 3.81
C THR A 554 -25.70 23.34 2.53
N PRO A 555 -25.30 24.55 2.10
CA PRO A 555 -25.85 25.14 0.88
C PRO A 555 -25.46 24.29 -0.33
N SER A 556 -26.44 23.97 -1.18
CA SER A 556 -26.23 23.36 -2.50
C SER A 556 -25.30 24.22 -3.38
N GLU A 557 -24.74 23.65 -4.45
CA GLU A 557 -23.87 24.36 -5.41
C GLU A 557 -24.54 25.64 -5.96
N GLN A 558 -25.86 25.60 -6.16
CA GLN A 558 -26.66 26.75 -6.58
C GLN A 558 -26.91 27.78 -5.46
N GLU A 559 -26.72 27.42 -4.19
CA GLU A 559 -26.88 28.29 -3.03
C GLU A 559 -25.57 28.98 -2.61
N ILE A 560 -24.39 28.40 -2.92
CA ILE A 560 -23.10 29.07 -2.70
C ILE A 560 -22.79 30.10 -3.80
N ILE A 561 -23.23 29.85 -5.04
CA ILE A 561 -23.04 30.81 -6.13
C ILE A 561 -23.83 32.08 -5.85
N GLY A 562 -23.14 33.23 -5.88
CA GLY A 562 -23.68 34.53 -5.51
C GLY A 562 -23.56 34.86 -4.01
N GLN A 563 -23.01 33.97 -3.18
CA GLN A 563 -22.75 34.26 -1.78
C GLN A 563 -21.68 35.34 -1.63
N GLN A 564 -22.01 36.39 -0.88
CA GLN A 564 -21.06 37.43 -0.50
C GLN A 564 -20.15 36.94 0.62
N LEU A 565 -18.84 37.05 0.39
CA LEU A 565 -17.79 36.78 1.35
C LEU A 565 -17.37 38.08 2.04
N GLU A 566 -17.37 38.06 3.36
CA GLU A 566 -17.13 39.22 4.20
C GLU A 566 -15.89 39.02 5.07
N GLY A 567 -14.69 39.04 4.45
CA GLY A 567 -13.42 38.93 5.15
C GLY A 567 -13.05 37.49 5.46
N LEU A 568 -13.20 36.62 4.46
CA LEU A 568 -12.82 35.22 4.55
C LEU A 568 -11.30 35.11 4.65
N ARG A 569 -10.82 34.62 5.78
CA ARG A 569 -9.39 34.43 6.06
C ARG A 569 -8.92 33.09 5.54
N GLY A 570 -7.84 33.09 4.76
CA GLY A 570 -7.14 31.88 4.35
C GLY A 570 -5.66 32.16 4.02
N ILE A 571 -4.92 31.11 3.67
CA ILE A 571 -3.56 31.23 3.15
C ILE A 571 -3.63 31.45 1.64
N TYR A 572 -3.09 32.58 1.21
CA TYR A 572 -3.02 32.92 -0.20
C TYR A 572 -1.90 32.14 -0.88
N THR A 573 -2.22 31.53 -2.03
CA THR A 573 -1.27 30.73 -2.82
C THR A 573 -1.20 31.26 -4.24
N VAL A 574 -0.05 31.02 -4.86
CA VAL A 574 0.26 31.38 -6.24
C VAL A 574 0.91 30.15 -6.85
N SER A 575 0.32 29.66 -7.92
CA SER A 575 0.81 28.53 -8.68
C SER A 575 1.09 29.01 -10.11
N ILE A 576 2.31 28.81 -10.58
CA ILE A 576 2.76 29.15 -11.93
C ILE A 576 2.93 27.85 -12.70
N TYR A 577 2.11 27.67 -13.72
CA TYR A 577 2.15 26.53 -14.62
C TYR A 577 2.89 26.93 -15.89
N ARG A 578 3.96 26.20 -16.25
CA ARG A 578 4.76 26.47 -17.45
C ARG A 578 4.63 25.32 -18.45
N SER A 579 4.03 25.59 -19.60
CA SER A 579 3.92 24.63 -20.70
C SER A 579 5.25 24.40 -21.43
N ALA A 580 5.31 23.31 -22.21
CA ALA A 580 6.46 22.94 -23.05
C ALA A 580 6.87 24.00 -24.08
N ASN A 581 5.99 24.97 -24.40
CA ASN A 581 6.30 26.08 -25.29
C ASN A 581 6.76 27.37 -24.55
N ASN A 582 7.01 27.27 -23.24
CA ASN A 582 7.29 28.37 -22.31
C ASN A 582 6.13 29.37 -22.09
N ALA A 583 4.89 29.05 -22.46
CA ALA A 583 3.74 29.83 -22.01
C ALA A 583 3.48 29.56 -20.52
N GLU A 584 3.20 30.62 -19.77
CA GLU A 584 2.94 30.57 -18.33
C GLU A 584 1.48 30.94 -18.04
N ARG A 585 0.81 30.12 -17.21
CA ARG A 585 -0.49 30.40 -16.61
C ARG A 585 -0.32 30.54 -15.11
N ILE A 586 -0.88 31.59 -14.52
CA ILE A 586 -0.82 31.83 -13.07
C ILE A 586 -2.20 31.59 -12.48
N GLU A 587 -2.24 30.76 -11.44
CA GLU A 587 -3.42 30.49 -10.64
C GLU A 587 -3.24 31.08 -9.24
N TYR A 588 -4.31 31.70 -8.74
CA TYR A 588 -4.34 32.30 -7.42
C TYR A 588 -5.33 31.52 -6.55
N GLY A 589 -4.87 30.98 -5.44
CA GLY A 589 -5.66 30.14 -4.56
C GLY A 589 -5.81 30.70 -3.15
N LEU A 590 -6.83 30.24 -2.44
CA LEU A 590 -7.04 30.48 -1.01
C LEU A 590 -7.29 29.15 -0.30
N ILE A 591 -6.39 28.79 0.61
CA ILE A 591 -6.50 27.60 1.46
C ILE A 591 -7.18 27.98 2.77
N LEU A 592 -8.29 27.33 3.12
CA LEU A 592 -8.96 27.53 4.41
C LEU A 592 -8.45 26.58 5.49
N ASN A 593 -8.90 26.84 6.71
CA ASN A 593 -8.73 25.94 7.84
C ASN A 593 -9.68 24.73 7.68
N SER A 594 -9.15 23.54 7.44
CA SER A 594 -9.91 22.29 7.52
C SER A 594 -9.16 21.27 8.37
N ASP A 595 -9.88 20.62 9.28
CA ASP A 595 -9.36 19.64 10.22
C ASP A 595 -9.14 18.25 9.59
N GLU A 596 -9.38 18.13 8.28
CA GLU A 596 -9.14 16.91 7.51
C GLU A 596 -8.23 17.23 6.33
N THR A 597 -7.35 16.26 6.01
CA THR A 597 -6.20 16.28 5.09
C THR A 597 -6.53 16.54 3.61
N THR A 598 -7.62 17.22 3.34
CA THR A 598 -7.99 17.78 2.03
C THR A 598 -8.29 19.26 2.24
N LEU A 599 -7.31 20.10 1.90
CA LEU A 599 -7.43 21.55 1.90
C LEU A 599 -8.65 21.95 1.04
N PRO A 600 -9.70 22.62 1.57
CA PRO A 600 -10.76 23.18 0.74
C PRO A 600 -10.18 24.38 -0.01
N PHE A 601 -9.53 24.07 -1.12
CA PHE A 601 -8.84 25.02 -1.98
C PHE A 601 -9.86 25.75 -2.83
N MET A 602 -9.85 27.08 -2.75
CA MET A 602 -10.70 27.95 -3.58
C MET A 602 -9.84 28.75 -4.54
N LEU A 603 -10.37 29.02 -5.72
CA LEU A 603 -9.73 29.84 -6.73
C LEU A 603 -10.13 31.30 -6.56
N LEU A 604 -9.20 32.20 -6.84
CA LEU A 604 -9.41 33.64 -6.77
C LEU A 604 -9.30 34.26 -8.17
N GLU A 605 -10.31 35.04 -8.54
CA GLU A 605 -10.31 35.86 -9.75
C GLU A 605 -10.59 37.32 -9.41
N GLY A 606 -10.03 38.23 -10.18
CA GLY A 606 -10.26 39.65 -9.97
C GLY A 606 -9.12 40.49 -10.48
N ASN A 607 -9.27 41.80 -10.32
CA ASN A 607 -8.21 42.73 -10.65
C ASN A 607 -7.19 42.76 -9.50
N ASP A 608 -5.92 43.07 -9.82
CA ASP A 608 -4.85 43.34 -8.86
C ASP A 608 -4.39 42.14 -7.99
N LEU A 609 -4.74 40.89 -8.35
CA LEU A 609 -4.26 39.71 -7.64
C LEU A 609 -2.74 39.49 -7.80
N ASP A 610 -2.15 39.94 -8.91
CA ASP A 610 -0.69 39.98 -9.13
C ASP A 610 0.04 40.77 -8.02
N LYS A 611 -0.61 41.77 -7.42
CA LYS A 611 -0.03 42.55 -6.31
C LYS A 611 0.07 41.75 -5.01
N LEU A 612 -0.65 40.63 -4.92
CA LEU A 612 -0.61 39.72 -3.78
C LEU A 612 0.51 38.69 -3.89
N GLU A 613 1.19 38.54 -5.03
CA GLU A 613 2.22 37.51 -5.24
C GLU A 613 3.31 37.51 -4.17
N LYS A 614 3.74 38.70 -3.74
CA LYS A 614 4.72 38.85 -2.65
C LYS A 614 4.24 38.35 -1.29
N TYR A 615 2.95 38.03 -1.13
CA TYR A 615 2.32 37.46 0.05
C TYR A 615 1.96 35.97 -0.16
N HIS A 616 2.60 35.30 -1.12
CA HIS A 616 2.51 33.84 -1.27
C HIS A 616 2.73 33.14 0.09
N ASN A 617 1.88 32.15 0.36
CA ASN A 617 1.81 31.42 1.61
C ASN A 617 1.63 32.31 2.86
N ARG A 618 0.92 33.44 2.75
CA ARG A 618 0.58 34.29 3.91
C ARG A 618 -0.92 34.43 4.09
N PRO A 619 -1.38 34.69 5.33
CA PRO A 619 -2.79 34.97 5.59
C PRO A 619 -3.26 36.21 4.82
N VAL A 620 -4.41 36.08 4.16
CA VAL A 620 -5.12 37.17 3.49
C VAL A 620 -6.59 37.08 3.87
N ASP A 621 -7.21 38.23 4.11
CA ASP A 621 -8.66 38.36 4.30
C ASP A 621 -9.28 38.79 2.96
N ILE A 622 -10.22 38.00 2.44
CA ILE A 622 -10.86 38.22 1.13
C ILE A 622 -12.32 38.64 1.30
N TRP A 623 -12.71 39.68 0.56
CA TRP A 623 -14.10 40.05 0.31
C TRP A 623 -14.40 39.88 -1.15
N GLY A 624 -15.56 39.32 -1.47
CA GLY A 624 -15.94 39.07 -2.84
C GLY A 624 -17.24 38.31 -2.93
N VAL A 625 -17.50 37.77 -4.10
CA VAL A 625 -18.64 36.90 -4.35
C VAL A 625 -18.15 35.58 -4.90
N ILE A 626 -18.72 34.47 -4.44
CA ILE A 626 -18.52 33.18 -5.11
C ILE A 626 -19.22 33.30 -6.47
N ASP A 627 -18.45 33.40 -7.55
CA ASP A 627 -18.96 33.68 -8.89
C ASP A 627 -19.48 32.41 -9.57
N ARG A 628 -18.71 31.33 -9.43
CA ARG A 628 -19.00 30.01 -10.00
C ARG A 628 -18.18 28.93 -9.28
N VAL A 629 -18.36 27.70 -9.71
CA VAL A 629 -17.57 26.53 -9.33
C VAL A 629 -16.91 25.99 -10.61
N ASP A 630 -15.68 25.49 -10.52
CA ASP A 630 -15.00 24.87 -11.67
C ASP A 630 -15.41 23.40 -11.88
N GLU A 631 -14.82 22.76 -12.89
CA GLU A 631 -15.11 21.36 -13.25
C GLU A 631 -14.77 20.37 -12.14
N ASP A 632 -13.87 20.74 -11.23
CA ASP A 632 -13.43 19.94 -10.08
C ASP A 632 -14.25 20.21 -8.81
N GLY A 633 -15.30 21.05 -8.89
CA GLY A 633 -16.12 21.40 -7.74
C GLY A 633 -15.52 22.47 -6.83
N ARG A 634 -14.44 23.16 -7.26
CA ARG A 634 -13.78 24.21 -6.48
C ARG A 634 -14.47 25.57 -6.66
N PRO A 635 -14.82 26.27 -5.56
CA PRO A 635 -15.39 27.62 -5.66
C PRO A 635 -14.40 28.62 -6.26
N ILE A 636 -14.86 29.40 -7.24
CA ILE A 636 -14.14 30.54 -7.82
C ILE A 636 -14.72 31.82 -7.22
N ILE A 637 -13.89 32.54 -6.47
CA ILE A 637 -14.24 33.80 -5.81
C ILE A 637 -13.82 34.97 -6.69
N LYS A 638 -14.79 35.80 -7.08
CA LYS A 638 -14.50 37.10 -7.64
C LYS A 638 -14.19 38.10 -6.53
N VAL A 639 -12.91 38.39 -6.36
CA VAL A 639 -12.37 39.26 -5.31
C VAL A 639 -12.74 40.71 -5.60
N GLU A 640 -13.42 41.33 -4.64
CA GLU A 640 -13.77 42.76 -4.65
C GLU A 640 -12.73 43.59 -3.90
N ARG A 641 -12.21 43.07 -2.78
CA ARG A 641 -11.11 43.66 -2.01
C ARG A 641 -10.44 42.61 -1.14
N TYR A 642 -9.21 42.91 -0.72
CA TYR A 642 -8.45 42.08 0.21
C TYR A 642 -7.79 42.94 1.30
N GLU A 643 -7.47 42.32 2.43
CA GLU A 643 -6.63 42.91 3.48
C GLU A 643 -5.52 41.93 3.89
N ILE A 644 -4.36 42.49 4.24
CA ILE A 644 -3.23 41.73 4.77
C ILE A 644 -3.23 41.89 6.29
N PRO A 645 -3.69 40.90 7.07
CA PRO A 645 -3.82 41.04 8.51
C PRO A 645 -2.48 41.18 9.24
N TYR A 646 -1.40 40.65 8.67
CA TYR A 646 -0.07 40.64 9.28
C TYR A 646 1.01 41.10 8.27
N PRO A 647 1.05 42.41 7.93
CA PRO A 647 1.92 42.92 6.87
C PRO A 647 3.42 42.84 7.21
N ASP A 648 3.76 42.83 8.50
CA ASP A 648 5.13 42.76 9.02
C ASP A 648 5.50 41.34 9.52
N MET A 649 4.74 40.31 9.14
CA MET A 649 5.00 38.93 9.56
C MET A 649 6.27 38.40 8.89
N GLU A 650 7.14 37.79 9.69
CA GLU A 650 8.35 37.13 9.21
C GLU A 650 8.12 35.62 9.09
N ILE A 651 8.71 35.02 8.06
CA ILE A 651 8.86 33.57 7.96
C ILE A 651 9.98 33.16 8.90
N ALA A 652 9.77 32.07 9.64
CA ALA A 652 10.74 31.55 10.56
C ALA A 652 11.29 30.22 10.07
N ILE A 653 12.63 30.12 10.05
CA ILE A 653 13.33 28.84 10.09
C ILE A 653 13.72 28.61 11.55
N ILE A 654 13.11 27.63 12.20
CA ILE A 654 13.45 27.24 13.55
C ILE A 654 14.22 25.93 13.55
N GLN A 655 15.21 25.82 14.43
CA GLN A 655 15.97 24.58 14.64
C GLN A 655 15.66 24.02 16.01
N GLY A 656 15.44 22.72 16.11
CA GLY A 656 15.03 22.08 17.35
C GLY A 656 14.71 20.60 17.23
N THR A 657 13.94 20.10 18.19
CA THR A 657 13.39 18.74 18.23
C THR A 657 11.88 18.78 18.15
N GLN A 658 11.26 17.67 17.77
CA GLN A 658 9.81 17.50 17.80
C GLN A 658 9.42 16.27 18.62
N GLU A 659 8.25 16.32 19.26
CA GLU A 659 7.66 15.19 19.96
C GLU A 659 6.14 15.23 19.83
N ASN A 660 5.50 14.06 19.73
CA ASN A 660 4.06 13.94 19.85
C ASN A 660 3.66 14.08 21.32
N ILE A 661 2.69 14.95 21.60
CA ILE A 661 2.12 15.16 22.93
C ILE A 661 0.60 15.04 22.89
N GLU A 662 0.00 14.77 24.04
CA GLU A 662 -1.45 14.74 24.22
C GLU A 662 -1.94 16.06 24.81
N ILE A 663 -2.90 16.69 24.14
CA ILE A 663 -3.55 17.93 24.56
C ILE A 663 -5.06 17.76 24.44
N ASP A 664 -5.76 17.83 25.58
CA ASP A 664 -7.23 17.72 25.64
C ASP A 664 -7.82 16.48 24.95
N GLY A 665 -7.03 15.39 24.87
CA GLY A 665 -7.42 14.12 24.24
C GLY A 665 -7.10 14.00 22.75
N ASN A 666 -6.43 15.01 22.18
CA ASN A 666 -5.93 15.00 20.81
C ASN A 666 -4.39 14.94 20.81
N THR A 667 -3.84 14.16 19.88
CA THR A 667 -2.41 14.16 19.61
C THR A 667 -2.02 15.46 18.89
N ALA A 668 -0.93 16.08 19.34
CA ALA A 668 -0.38 17.31 18.80
C ALA A 668 1.15 17.23 18.69
N VAL A 669 1.73 17.86 17.68
CA VAL A 669 3.19 17.95 17.54
C VAL A 669 3.73 19.17 18.29
N LEU A 670 4.62 18.93 19.25
CA LEU A 670 5.33 19.96 20.00
C LEU A 670 6.76 20.12 19.48
N VAL A 671 7.08 21.31 19.00
CA VAL A 671 8.43 21.69 18.56
C VAL A 671 9.15 22.42 19.69
N THR A 672 10.32 21.94 20.08
CA THR A 672 11.20 22.60 21.05
C THR A 672 12.46 23.10 20.35
N THR A 673 12.62 24.41 20.24
CA THR A 673 13.77 25.04 19.58
C THR A 673 15.05 24.91 20.41
N ASN A 674 16.20 25.08 19.77
CA ASN A 674 17.52 25.02 20.40
C ASN A 674 17.72 26.04 21.55
N ASP A 675 17.00 27.18 21.52
CA ASP A 675 16.98 28.16 22.60
C ASP A 675 15.91 27.86 23.68
N GLY A 676 15.22 26.73 23.58
CA GLY A 676 14.27 26.20 24.56
C GLY A 676 12.84 26.74 24.45
N LYS A 677 12.49 27.46 23.37
CA LYS A 677 11.10 27.87 23.13
C LYS A 677 10.30 26.70 22.60
N LYS A 678 9.00 26.69 22.90
CA LYS A 678 8.09 25.60 22.56
C LYS A 678 6.97 26.13 21.69
N TYR A 679 6.69 25.45 20.58
CA TYR A 679 5.63 25.78 19.64
C TYR A 679 4.76 24.56 19.36
N ILE A 680 3.46 24.76 19.16
CA ILE A 680 2.59 23.72 18.60
C ILE A 680 2.60 23.85 17.08
N GLN A 681 2.81 22.73 16.41
CA GLN A 681 2.76 22.67 14.97
C GLN A 681 1.31 22.60 14.49
N LEU A 682 0.97 23.49 13.56
CA LEU A 682 -0.31 23.53 12.88
C LEU A 682 -0.08 23.39 11.38
N PHE A 683 -1.06 22.87 10.65
CA PHE A 683 -1.08 22.96 9.20
C PHE A 683 -1.11 24.43 8.73
N PRO A 684 -0.77 24.73 7.46
CA PRO A 684 -0.89 26.07 6.90
C PRO A 684 -2.26 26.72 7.13
N GLY A 685 -3.35 25.94 7.05
CA GLY A 685 -4.71 26.40 7.31
C GLY A 685 -4.99 26.78 8.77
N GLY A 686 -4.19 26.28 9.73
CA GLY A 686 -4.36 26.47 11.18
C GLY A 686 -4.87 25.24 11.93
N ALA A 687 -5.15 24.13 11.23
CA ALA A 687 -5.60 22.89 11.82
C ALA A 687 -4.49 22.21 12.62
N LEU A 688 -4.87 21.43 13.64
CA LEU A 688 -3.92 20.72 14.47
C LEU A 688 -3.21 19.62 13.67
N MET A 689 -1.89 19.61 13.73
CA MET A 689 -1.12 18.49 13.18
C MET A 689 -1.02 17.36 14.20
N MET A 690 -1.50 16.18 13.81
CA MET A 690 -1.68 15.04 14.71
C MET A 690 -0.47 14.10 14.78
N ASP A 691 0.46 14.18 13.83
CA ASP A 691 1.67 13.35 13.81
C ASP A 691 2.86 14.09 13.19
N THR A 692 4.06 13.62 13.51
CA THR A 692 5.32 14.15 12.99
C THR A 692 5.62 13.60 11.60
N ASP A 693 5.84 14.48 10.61
CA ASP A 693 6.30 14.10 9.26
C ASP A 693 7.74 13.57 9.23
N ILE A 694 8.49 13.67 10.34
CA ILE A 694 9.91 13.27 10.44
C ILE A 694 10.11 12.45 11.71
N ASP A 695 10.94 11.40 11.64
CA ASP A 695 11.24 10.50 12.75
C ASP A 695 11.59 11.27 14.06
N PRO A 696 10.78 11.12 15.13
CA PRO A 696 10.97 11.86 16.39
C PRO A 696 12.23 11.42 17.16
N THR A 697 12.89 10.33 16.77
CA THR A 697 14.16 9.89 17.37
C THR A 697 15.36 10.70 16.91
N GLN A 698 15.19 11.59 15.94
CA GLN A 698 16.26 12.41 15.36
C GLN A 698 16.57 13.65 16.21
N PRO A 699 17.85 13.93 16.51
CA PRO A 699 18.22 14.87 17.57
C PRO A 699 18.14 16.34 17.20
N GLN A 700 18.14 16.72 15.91
CA GLN A 700 17.94 18.11 15.47
C GLN A 700 17.38 18.21 14.04
N LEU A 701 16.34 19.03 13.92
CA LEU A 701 15.60 19.33 12.71
C LEU A 701 15.64 20.83 12.44
N PHE A 702 15.42 21.21 11.18
CA PHE A 702 14.93 22.54 10.84
C PHE A 702 13.46 22.44 10.44
N ILE A 703 12.69 23.48 10.78
CA ILE A 703 11.30 23.64 10.40
C ILE A 703 11.16 25.04 9.81
N GLU A 704 10.63 25.10 8.60
CA GLU A 704 10.22 26.33 7.94
C GLU A 704 8.71 26.51 8.13
N GLY A 705 8.33 27.67 8.68
CA GLY A 705 6.92 27.94 8.94
C GLY A 705 6.61 29.40 9.26
N LEU A 706 5.33 29.68 9.48
CA LEU A 706 4.83 31.01 9.82
C LEU A 706 4.59 31.12 11.32
N LEU A 707 5.12 32.18 11.93
CA LEU A 707 4.79 32.57 13.29
C LEU A 707 3.75 33.69 13.25
N ILE A 708 2.47 33.33 13.32
CA ILE A 708 1.41 34.34 13.36
C ILE A 708 1.39 35.03 14.73
N PRO A 709 1.40 36.37 14.79
CA PRO A 709 1.39 37.10 16.05
C PRO A 709 0.21 36.72 16.96
N ASN A 710 0.53 36.24 18.17
CA ASN A 710 -0.42 35.80 19.20
C ASN A 710 -1.27 34.58 18.85
N GLU A 711 -0.94 33.84 17.79
CA GLU A 711 -1.59 32.55 17.53
C GLU A 711 -1.09 31.53 18.57
N THR A 712 -2.04 30.91 19.27
CA THR A 712 -1.74 29.92 20.31
C THR A 712 -2.69 28.74 20.20
N TYR A 713 -2.19 27.57 20.57
CA TYR A 713 -2.98 26.35 20.74
C TYR A 713 -2.67 25.77 22.12
N ALA A 714 -3.72 25.55 22.92
CA ALA A 714 -3.62 25.07 24.31
C ALA A 714 -2.57 25.79 25.18
N GLY A 715 -2.45 27.11 24.98
CA GLY A 715 -1.53 27.97 25.74
C GLY A 715 -0.08 28.01 25.24
N TYR A 716 0.28 27.21 24.23
CA TYR A 716 1.56 27.31 23.52
C TYR A 716 1.43 28.24 22.31
N PRO A 717 2.46 29.01 21.95
CA PRO A 717 2.49 29.69 20.66
C PRO A 717 2.46 28.66 19.52
N ALA A 718 1.83 29.00 18.41
CA ALA A 718 1.76 28.10 17.25
C ALA A 718 2.81 28.45 16.19
N ILE A 719 3.19 27.44 15.40
CA ILE A 719 3.90 27.59 14.13
C ILE A 719 3.11 26.88 13.04
N ARG A 720 2.80 27.57 11.94
CA ARG A 720 2.19 26.94 10.77
C ARG A 720 3.28 26.31 9.92
N TYR A 721 3.30 25.00 9.85
CA TYR A 721 4.32 24.19 9.19
C TYR A 721 4.13 24.13 7.69
N PHE A 722 5.22 24.24 6.94
CA PHE A 722 5.23 24.08 5.48
C PHE A 722 6.28 23.07 5.02
N SER A 723 7.49 23.15 5.57
CA SER A 723 8.58 22.23 5.24
C SER A 723 9.48 21.99 6.45
N GLY A 724 10.20 20.88 6.43
CA GLY A 724 11.20 20.57 7.44
C GLY A 724 12.10 19.44 7.00
N GLY A 725 13.22 19.29 7.69
CA GLY A 725 14.21 18.26 7.41
C GLY A 725 15.34 18.24 8.43
N PHE A 726 16.40 17.50 8.12
CA PHE A 726 17.55 17.40 9.01
C PHE A 726 18.28 18.74 9.13
N ALA A 727 18.64 19.18 10.34
CA ALA A 727 19.44 20.40 10.50
C ALA A 727 20.94 20.21 10.16
N PHE A 728 21.38 18.95 10.05
CA PHE A 728 22.76 18.59 9.76
C PHE A 728 22.82 17.52 8.68
N ASN A 729 23.86 17.59 7.85
CA ASN A 729 24.16 16.58 6.86
C ASN A 729 24.41 15.24 7.59
N PRO A 730 23.62 14.19 7.30
CA PRO A 730 23.78 12.90 7.97
C PRO A 730 25.12 12.20 7.67
N GLN A 731 25.86 12.65 6.65
CA GLN A 731 27.17 12.09 6.27
C GLN A 731 28.33 12.61 7.12
N ASP A 732 28.35 13.91 7.44
CA ASP A 732 29.51 14.55 8.09
C ASP A 732 29.14 15.39 9.33
N GLY A 733 27.84 15.49 9.65
CA GLY A 733 27.34 16.29 10.76
C GLY A 733 27.54 17.79 10.56
N SER A 734 27.85 18.25 9.35
CA SER A 734 27.94 19.68 9.05
C SER A 734 26.54 20.32 9.08
N PRO A 735 26.39 21.56 9.59
CA PRO A 735 25.11 22.26 9.53
C PRO A 735 24.70 22.46 8.07
N MET A 736 23.46 22.11 7.73
CA MET A 736 22.90 22.46 6.43
C MET A 736 22.38 23.89 6.48
N GLU A 737 22.76 24.70 5.50
CA GLU A 737 22.19 26.04 5.31
C GLU A 737 20.93 25.90 4.47
N TYR A 738 19.84 26.48 4.96
CA TYR A 738 18.54 26.48 4.30
C TYR A 738 18.17 27.90 3.91
N GLU A 739 17.71 28.05 2.68
CA GLU A 739 17.08 29.28 2.21
C GLU A 739 15.57 29.20 2.46
N ILE A 740 14.97 30.36 2.69
CA ILE A 740 13.51 30.47 2.78
C ILE A 740 12.95 30.20 1.38
N THR A 741 12.10 29.19 1.26
CA THR A 741 11.46 28.78 0.00
C THR A 741 9.95 29.00 0.02
N ILE A 742 9.35 29.07 1.21
CA ILE A 742 7.89 29.23 1.39
C ILE A 742 7.32 30.51 0.77
N ASP A 743 8.13 31.57 0.54
CA ASP A 743 7.66 32.80 -0.11
C ASP A 743 7.77 32.80 -1.63
N GLN A 744 8.25 31.70 -2.22
CA GLN A 744 8.33 31.50 -3.66
C GLN A 744 7.04 30.83 -4.16
N PRO A 745 6.41 31.34 -5.23
CA PRO A 745 5.29 30.66 -5.87
C PRO A 745 5.60 29.21 -6.23
N TYR A 746 4.60 28.34 -6.17
CA TYR A 746 4.72 26.98 -6.66
C TYR A 746 4.91 27.02 -8.18
N ILE A 747 5.96 26.37 -8.70
CA ILE A 747 6.22 26.29 -10.14
C ILE A 747 5.98 24.84 -10.59
N TYR A 748 5.02 24.65 -11.48
CA TYR A 748 4.70 23.38 -12.09
C TYR A 748 5.19 23.38 -13.54
N ASP A 749 6.02 22.40 -13.91
CA ASP A 749 6.41 22.17 -15.30
C ASP A 749 5.33 21.32 -16.00
N GLU A 750 4.50 21.97 -16.81
CA GLU A 750 3.47 21.29 -17.61
C GLU A 750 4.06 20.57 -18.83
N SER A 751 5.37 20.64 -19.08
CA SER A 751 6.02 19.72 -20.03
C SER A 751 6.17 18.31 -19.46
N GLU A 752 6.15 18.16 -18.13
CA GLU A 752 6.05 16.87 -17.42
C GLU A 752 4.60 16.50 -17.08
N ASN A 753 3.69 17.48 -17.03
CA ASN A 753 2.26 17.30 -16.82
C ASN A 753 1.47 18.08 -17.88
N LEU A 754 1.07 17.42 -18.98
CA LEU A 754 0.30 18.04 -20.06
C LEU A 754 -0.85 18.89 -19.48
N ALA A 755 -0.87 20.19 -19.80
CA ALA A 755 -1.97 21.08 -19.45
C ALA A 755 -3.31 20.46 -19.92
N PRO A 756 -4.40 20.48 -19.11
CA PRO A 756 -5.68 19.85 -19.46
C PRO A 756 -6.27 20.32 -20.79
N GLU A 757 -5.91 21.53 -21.22
CA GLU A 757 -6.40 22.17 -22.45
C GLU A 757 -5.62 21.78 -23.72
N ASP A 758 -4.41 21.21 -23.60
CA ASP A 758 -3.64 20.61 -24.70
C ASP A 758 -3.64 19.06 -24.64
N TYR A 759 -4.03 18.48 -23.50
CA TYR A 759 -4.25 17.04 -23.36
C TYR A 759 -5.53 16.65 -24.10
N VAL A 760 -5.37 15.96 -25.23
CA VAL A 760 -6.46 15.22 -25.85
C VAL A 760 -6.45 13.84 -25.20
N PRO A 761 -7.42 13.49 -24.34
CA PRO A 761 -7.40 12.20 -23.70
C PRO A 761 -7.47 11.12 -24.79
N PRO A 762 -6.60 10.10 -24.73
CA PRO A 762 -6.59 9.05 -25.73
C PRO A 762 -7.98 8.40 -25.79
N THR A 763 -8.41 7.99 -26.99
CA THR A 763 -9.69 7.29 -27.12
C THR A 763 -9.57 5.94 -26.42
N ALA A 764 -10.58 5.58 -25.65
CA ALA A 764 -10.61 4.33 -24.90
C ALA A 764 -11.42 3.27 -25.64
N THR A 765 -11.01 2.02 -25.56
CA THR A 765 -11.73 0.88 -26.16
C THR A 765 -11.90 -0.21 -25.12
N VAL A 766 -13.14 -0.53 -24.77
CA VAL A 766 -13.48 -1.72 -23.95
C VAL A 766 -13.44 -2.95 -24.84
N GLU A 767 -12.59 -3.90 -24.48
CA GLU A 767 -12.33 -5.12 -25.25
C GLU A 767 -12.82 -6.37 -24.54
N LYS A 768 -13.03 -6.30 -23.22
CA LYS A 768 -13.54 -7.39 -22.40
C LYS A 768 -14.56 -6.88 -21.38
N VAL A 769 -15.68 -7.56 -21.28
CA VAL A 769 -16.68 -7.37 -20.21
C VAL A 769 -16.92 -8.71 -19.54
N GLU A 770 -16.71 -8.80 -18.24
CA GLU A 770 -16.91 -10.05 -17.49
C GLU A 770 -17.44 -9.84 -16.08
N LEU A 771 -18.14 -10.84 -15.56
CA LEU A 771 -18.57 -10.88 -14.16
C LEU A 771 -17.43 -11.48 -13.32
N VAL A 772 -17.08 -10.81 -12.23
CA VAL A 772 -16.05 -11.23 -11.28
C VAL A 772 -16.57 -11.09 -9.85
N TYR A 773 -15.86 -11.68 -8.90
CA TYR A 773 -16.00 -11.34 -7.50
C TYR A 773 -14.90 -10.36 -7.11
N TYR A 774 -15.27 -9.26 -6.50
CA TYR A 774 -14.36 -8.23 -6.03
C TYR A 774 -14.32 -8.20 -4.50
N ILE A 775 -13.13 -7.96 -3.96
CA ILE A 775 -12.90 -7.81 -2.52
C ILE A 775 -12.21 -6.46 -2.30
N PRO A 776 -12.86 -5.50 -1.63
CA PRO A 776 -12.23 -4.22 -1.28
C PRO A 776 -11.12 -4.43 -0.24
N ASP A 777 -10.08 -3.59 -0.23
CA ASP A 777 -9.00 -3.73 0.74
C ASP A 777 -9.55 -3.52 2.16
N PRO A 778 -9.39 -4.52 3.04
CA PRO A 778 -9.93 -4.46 4.38
C PRO A 778 -9.40 -3.34 5.29
N ARG A 779 -8.29 -2.68 4.93
CA ARG A 779 -7.70 -1.54 5.68
C ARG A 779 -8.23 -0.18 5.23
N TYR A 780 -8.68 -0.09 3.97
CA TYR A 780 -9.25 1.12 3.38
C TYR A 780 -10.78 1.08 3.36
N ALA A 781 -11.39 -0.09 3.54
CA ALA A 781 -12.73 -0.18 4.09
C ALA A 781 -12.71 0.58 5.44
N THR A 782 -13.59 1.56 5.57
CA THR A 782 -13.72 2.36 6.80
C THR A 782 -13.71 1.45 8.02
N SER A 783 -13.23 1.96 9.16
CA SER A 783 -13.16 1.27 10.47
C SER A 783 -14.50 0.72 11.01
N GLU A 784 -15.55 0.73 10.18
CA GLU A 784 -16.91 0.35 10.48
C GLU A 784 -17.27 -1.09 10.12
N LEU A 785 -16.45 -1.82 9.35
CA LEU A 785 -16.70 -3.23 9.03
C LEU A 785 -15.77 -4.14 9.85
N GLU A 786 -16.38 -4.89 10.77
CA GLU A 786 -15.71 -6.00 11.44
C GLU A 786 -15.20 -7.03 10.42
N ILE A 787 -14.14 -7.77 10.74
CA ILE A 787 -13.52 -8.77 9.84
C ILE A 787 -14.55 -9.80 9.32
N ASP A 788 -15.56 -10.14 10.14
CA ASP A 788 -16.63 -11.08 9.83
C ASP A 788 -17.74 -10.49 8.93
N GLN A 789 -17.68 -9.19 8.63
CA GLN A 789 -18.56 -8.48 7.70
C GLN A 789 -17.92 -8.21 6.33
N ARG A 790 -16.74 -8.79 6.05
CA ARG A 790 -16.08 -8.69 4.75
C ARG A 790 -16.68 -9.68 3.76
N TYR A 791 -17.42 -9.14 2.80
CA TYR A 791 -18.07 -9.91 1.74
C TYR A 791 -17.32 -9.84 0.42
N LEU A 792 -17.23 -10.96 -0.28
CA LEU A 792 -16.91 -11.00 -1.70
C LEU A 792 -18.12 -10.51 -2.47
N GLN A 793 -17.98 -9.41 -3.19
CA GLN A 793 -19.10 -8.79 -3.88
C GLN A 793 -19.03 -9.07 -5.38
N PRO A 794 -20.13 -9.49 -6.03
CA PRO A 794 -20.15 -9.64 -7.48
C PRO A 794 -20.02 -8.25 -8.13
N ALA A 795 -19.21 -8.17 -9.19
CA ALA A 795 -18.91 -6.95 -9.89
C ALA A 795 -18.72 -7.20 -11.39
N TRP A 796 -19.09 -6.22 -12.20
CA TRP A 796 -18.80 -6.19 -13.63
C TRP A 796 -17.45 -5.52 -13.87
N LEU A 797 -16.53 -6.25 -14.49
CA LEU A 797 -15.24 -5.74 -14.95
C LEU A 797 -15.36 -5.33 -16.41
N PHE A 798 -14.91 -4.12 -16.71
CA PHE A 798 -14.69 -3.59 -18.05
C PHE A 798 -13.18 -3.40 -18.21
N HIS A 799 -12.57 -4.16 -19.10
CA HIS A 799 -11.13 -4.08 -19.38
C HIS A 799 -10.92 -3.65 -20.83
N GLY A 800 -9.91 -2.82 -21.05
CA GLY A 800 -9.64 -2.25 -22.36
C GLY A 800 -8.32 -1.50 -22.44
N HIS A 801 -8.12 -0.82 -23.56
CA HIS A 801 -6.93 -0.03 -23.83
C HIS A 801 -7.28 1.37 -24.31
N TYR A 802 -6.44 2.33 -23.93
CA TYR A 802 -6.36 3.64 -24.54
C TYR A 802 -5.62 3.57 -25.88
N SER A 803 -5.87 4.53 -26.77
CA SER A 803 -5.22 4.59 -28.09
C SER A 803 -3.70 4.81 -28.05
N ASP A 804 -3.14 5.15 -26.89
CA ASP A 804 -1.69 5.23 -26.65
C ASP A 804 -1.07 3.90 -26.22
N GLY A 805 -1.88 2.85 -26.08
CA GLY A 805 -1.49 1.50 -25.68
C GLY A 805 -1.62 1.22 -24.17
N SER A 806 -1.96 2.23 -23.35
CA SER A 806 -2.11 2.04 -21.91
C SER A 806 -3.36 1.21 -21.61
N GLU A 807 -3.26 0.25 -20.69
CA GLU A 807 -4.38 -0.60 -20.25
C GLU A 807 -5.27 0.16 -19.26
N PHE A 808 -6.56 -0.15 -19.20
CA PHE A 808 -7.46 0.29 -18.13
C PHE A 808 -8.41 -0.82 -17.68
N GLU A 809 -8.80 -0.76 -16.41
CA GLU A 809 -9.86 -1.59 -15.83
C GLU A 809 -10.89 -0.71 -15.10
N TYR A 810 -12.18 -0.97 -15.29
CA TYR A 810 -13.26 -0.38 -14.48
C TYR A 810 -14.07 -1.49 -13.85
N ILE A 811 -14.34 -1.35 -12.55
CA ILE A 811 -15.12 -2.32 -11.80
C ILE A 811 -16.38 -1.64 -11.26
N ILE A 812 -17.53 -2.23 -11.56
CA ILE A 812 -18.84 -1.72 -11.18
C ILE A 812 -19.58 -2.76 -10.36
N GLN A 813 -20.07 -2.37 -9.18
CA GLN A 813 -20.84 -3.26 -8.31
C GLN A 813 -22.06 -3.83 -9.03
N ALA A 814 -22.17 -5.16 -9.04
CA ALA A 814 -23.24 -5.85 -9.73
C ALA A 814 -24.48 -6.03 -8.85
N VAL A 815 -24.39 -5.86 -7.53
CA VAL A 815 -25.51 -6.10 -6.61
C VAL A 815 -26.64 -5.09 -6.84
N LYS A 816 -27.90 -5.54 -6.85
CA LYS A 816 -29.08 -4.66 -6.93
C LYS A 816 -29.27 -3.84 -5.65
N ASP A 817 -29.78 -2.62 -5.81
CA ASP A 817 -30.00 -1.65 -4.74
C ASP A 817 -30.82 -2.19 -3.55
N GLU A 818 -31.77 -3.10 -3.78
CA GLU A 818 -32.60 -3.70 -2.73
C GLU A 818 -31.81 -4.55 -1.72
N PHE A 819 -30.59 -4.98 -2.07
CA PHE A 819 -29.65 -5.69 -1.21
C PHE A 819 -28.58 -4.77 -0.61
N LEU A 820 -28.62 -3.46 -0.88
CA LEU A 820 -27.71 -2.48 -0.32
C LEU A 820 -28.31 -1.86 0.95
N LEU A 821 -27.46 -1.37 1.85
CA LEU A 821 -27.92 -0.57 2.99
C LEU A 821 -28.52 0.77 2.52
N PRO A 822 -29.61 1.27 3.15
CA PRO A 822 -30.37 2.45 2.67
C PRO A 822 -29.55 3.73 2.61
N GLU A 823 -28.70 3.92 3.62
CA GLU A 823 -27.75 5.04 3.77
C GLU A 823 -26.70 5.08 2.65
N LEU A 824 -26.54 3.96 1.93
CA LEU A 824 -25.51 3.73 0.93
C LEU A 824 -26.14 3.23 -0.39
N ALA A 825 -27.42 3.48 -0.66
CA ALA A 825 -27.99 3.21 -1.98
C ALA A 825 -27.81 4.45 -2.89
N PRO A 826 -27.64 4.30 -4.22
CA PRO A 826 -27.49 5.45 -5.10
C PRO A 826 -28.69 6.41 -4.96
N TYR A 827 -28.39 7.68 -4.71
CA TYR A 827 -29.41 8.74 -4.64
C TYR A 827 -29.99 8.96 -6.05
N THR A 828 -31.16 8.40 -6.34
CA THR A 828 -31.88 8.70 -7.57
C THR A 828 -32.54 10.07 -7.45
N GLN A 829 -32.08 11.06 -8.21
CA GLN A 829 -32.79 12.33 -8.34
C GLN A 829 -34.21 12.09 -8.89
N PRO A 830 -35.26 12.72 -8.34
CA PRO A 830 -36.58 12.65 -8.93
C PRO A 830 -36.61 13.42 -10.25
N GLY A 831 -36.94 12.72 -11.34
CA GLY A 831 -37.12 13.29 -12.69
C GLY A 831 -38.38 14.15 -12.86
#